data_AF-A0AAD9EM53-F1
#
_entry.id   AF-A0AAD9EM53-F1
#
_cell.length_a   1.000
_cell.length_b   1.000
_cell.length_c   1.000
_cell.angle_alpha   90.00
_cell.angle_beta   90.00
_cell.angle_gamma   90.00
#
_symmetry.space_group_name_H-M   'P 1'
#
loop_
_entity.id
_entity.type
_entity.pdbx_description
1 polymer ?
#
loop_
_entity_poly.entity_id
_entity_poly.type
_entity_poly.pdbx_seq_one_letter_code
_entity_poly.pdbx_strand_id
1 'polypeptide(L)'
;MLSTAVIEGVKAASLSPTQGRQCRMECRVPSPQHVFRSRYLTAMRTNQHAVSVLIAGAGPSGLILALQLARYGVRSMLIERNQDTTKWPKMDITNCRSMELFKSLGIDKDLRDFGVPQNYSFDVLFSTGLSEDGDLLCKWDLASPNAWKDHIKQQNDGSYPREPYQRISQALFEARMKTRIQEEPLIDLRFGFKLESYFETDKNIVSCVVDVNTGAIHKVQSDYLAGCDGANSQVRKDLGSKMIGGPVPGAMYLVHFKSSDLTALHRQGQFWHIFFVSGSVIISQDEVDTWTIHLPISLHTDWKLLDPLQCIYKALGGIHAPCPIKVDQILVSSFWRPSICIADRYASGSLRVFICGDAAHQNIPTGGYGMNTAVGDCFDLGWKLAAVIRGWGGESLLRSYEAERKPVARTNIERSGVHHQVHQDYVRWVSQMSARGATPDLEVGSALRQQIIDHINSHDGENKDHGIELGYRYNDSPVIIPETATTEPEWNARQYVPSTWPGARAPHVFLSDGETSTHDLFGPNFTLFDFSRDGVWLARFSGFYNALSTPLKTLRLSEEEHVHKIWQRDAVLIRPDGHVAWRSPEGSDQVDIEKILGFVTAYFIAIRRRAGSVSEVFFFSSSVSHNWWLAAVSPAMTSINVRLAPGVIRLYFLCFYFGIGASVWGYNIGILSSILVHPGWREALGDPSRPVIGAIVSVYYIGTLISYALISHPINDWLGRRYAALAGTGFVCLGALLQATSGGSTAGGTMISGRLFSGLGVAIVSTSVPLYQAPREISPAKKRGHFVTMNHVGFIAGMAIGLWVGYGMRFWQTDSGHYYGWRLSIMLEIIPAFIFGFGLPWIPETPRWLVEHNQKDRARSTLRRLREGIYSEDQIEDEFAAISKDVDEYHRSGRNWLFLFKEKALFSRLWRATLLQFMSQACGASAMKYYLPFLLESLGIFTHAALMIGAIEMTVKIAFTVLEMFIIDRFGRRNCLVAGCIVMAISMLINGALPLAYQDNKAANIVCIIFIFIYATGFSLGFGPTVWVYNTEIFPTAVRARGLNFASVGSAVASMIVNEIWPIGLAKLHSKVYFIFMAMNIIWIPVLFAFFPETKGRELEDMDALFGSVAKQVSDAEDESAGPLLADEELFRNSEETPPSRARDSDRDLSLIQ
;
A
#
# COMPACT_ATOMS: atom_id res chain seq x y z
N MET A 1 -7.19 70.93 21.49
CA MET A 1 -6.68 71.64 22.69
C MET A 1 -6.77 70.67 23.86
N LEU A 2 -5.71 70.56 24.70
CA LEU A 2 -5.71 69.98 26.08
C LEU A 2 -6.15 68.49 26.20
N SER A 3 -5.73 67.67 27.18
CA SER A 3 -4.92 67.84 28.40
C SER A 3 -3.93 66.64 28.48
N THR A 4 -2.62 66.78 28.74
CA THR A 4 -1.92 66.85 30.07
C THR A 4 -2.43 65.85 31.15
N ALA A 5 -1.66 64.99 31.85
CA ALA A 5 -0.23 64.65 32.07
C ALA A 5 0.35 64.97 33.49
N VAL A 6 0.83 63.93 34.20
CA VAL A 6 1.62 63.89 35.46
C VAL A 6 2.40 62.54 35.46
N ILE A 7 3.67 62.29 35.85
CA ILE A 7 4.84 63.00 36.45
C ILE A 7 5.20 62.58 37.91
N GLU A 8 6.32 61.82 38.03
CA GLU A 8 7.21 61.59 39.21
C GLU A 8 6.65 60.91 40.49
N GLY A 9 7.43 60.24 41.37
CA GLY A 9 8.85 59.81 41.33
C GLY A 9 9.50 59.70 42.74
N VAL A 10 10.48 58.79 42.98
CA VAL A 10 11.63 58.90 43.96
C VAL A 10 12.40 57.56 44.22
N LYS A 11 13.72 57.74 44.44
CA LYS A 11 14.90 56.89 44.76
C LYS A 11 14.79 55.92 45.98
N ALA A 12 15.80 55.11 46.39
CA ALA A 12 16.85 54.26 45.75
C ALA A 12 17.89 53.78 46.81
N ALA A 13 18.26 52.48 46.85
CA ALA A 13 19.44 51.93 47.59
C ALA A 13 19.71 50.43 47.23
N SER A 14 20.84 50.08 46.58
CA SER A 14 21.98 49.25 47.06
C SER A 14 21.66 47.87 47.69
N LEU A 15 22.25 46.72 47.31
CA LEU A 15 23.52 46.45 46.58
C LEU A 15 23.47 45.16 45.69
N SER A 16 24.60 44.82 45.06
CA SER A 16 24.79 43.94 43.87
C SER A 16 25.29 42.49 44.20
N PRO A 17 25.58 41.54 43.25
CA PRO A 17 25.75 41.71 41.78
C PRO A 17 25.29 40.58 40.81
N THR A 18 25.37 40.87 39.49
CA THR A 18 25.50 39.95 38.31
C THR A 18 24.40 38.89 38.07
N GLN A 19 23.80 38.70 36.89
CA GLN A 19 24.14 39.06 35.50
C GLN A 19 22.88 39.45 34.69
N GLY A 20 23.04 40.10 33.52
CA GLY A 20 21.94 40.23 32.55
C GLY A 20 22.13 41.32 31.49
N ARG A 21 22.50 40.94 30.26
CA ARG A 21 22.31 41.74 29.03
C ARG A 21 21.67 40.86 27.97
N GLN A 22 20.63 41.36 27.30
CA GLN A 22 20.13 40.80 26.04
C GLN A 22 20.08 41.89 24.98
N CYS A 23 20.68 41.62 23.82
CA CYS A 23 20.41 42.32 22.57
C CYS A 23 19.83 41.31 21.57
N ARG A 24 18.94 41.76 20.69
CA ARG A 24 18.34 40.93 19.64
C ARG A 24 19.33 40.74 18.48
N MET A 25 19.37 39.53 17.92
CA MET A 25 19.77 39.27 16.53
C MET A 25 18.89 38.14 15.95
N GLU A 26 19.03 37.89 14.65
CA GLU A 26 18.03 37.26 13.79
C GLU A 26 18.04 35.72 13.82
N CYS A 27 16.87 35.09 13.66
CA CYS A 27 16.73 33.63 13.54
C CYS A 27 16.53 33.20 12.09
N ARG A 28 17.54 32.55 11.49
CA ARG A 28 17.37 31.70 10.30
C ARG A 28 16.91 30.30 10.72
N VAL A 29 16.02 29.67 9.94
CA VAL A 29 15.61 28.27 10.17
C VAL A 29 16.71 27.32 9.66
N PRO A 30 17.22 26.39 10.48
CA PRO A 30 18.33 25.51 10.10
C PRO A 30 17.86 24.18 9.47
N SER A 31 18.81 23.43 8.90
CA SER A 31 18.60 22.14 8.25
C SER A 31 18.22 21.00 9.22
N PRO A 32 17.72 19.84 8.75
CA PRO A 32 17.29 18.73 9.61
C PRO A 32 18.32 18.25 10.63
N GLN A 33 19.62 18.38 10.34
CA GLN A 33 20.73 18.06 11.25
C GLN A 33 20.68 18.85 12.57
N HIS A 34 20.06 20.04 12.60
CA HIS A 34 19.91 20.84 13.82
C HIS A 34 18.72 20.44 14.68
N VAL A 35 17.65 19.87 14.09
CA VAL A 35 16.44 19.45 14.84
C VAL A 35 16.78 18.34 15.83
N PHE A 36 17.71 17.44 15.46
CA PHE A 36 18.22 16.39 16.34
C PHE A 36 19.05 16.93 17.52
N ARG A 37 19.69 18.10 17.38
CA ARG A 37 20.44 18.75 18.47
C ARG A 37 19.54 19.59 19.38
N SER A 38 18.58 20.33 18.85
CA SER A 38 17.88 21.39 19.61
C SER A 38 16.80 20.90 20.58
N ARG A 39 16.32 19.65 20.47
CA ARG A 39 15.23 19.12 21.33
C ARG A 39 15.67 18.22 22.50
N TYR A 40 16.92 17.72 22.50
CA TYR A 40 17.35 16.69 23.47
C TYR A 40 18.68 16.96 24.20
N LEU A 41 19.33 18.11 23.98
CA LEU A 41 20.60 18.45 24.66
C LEU A 41 20.44 19.21 26.00
N THR A 42 19.22 19.47 26.45
CA THR A 42 18.96 20.20 27.71
C THR A 42 18.91 19.27 28.92
N ALA A 43 20.09 18.86 29.39
CA ALA A 43 20.35 18.37 30.76
C ALA A 43 19.49 17.20 31.29
N MET A 44 19.66 16.00 30.73
CA MET A 44 19.43 14.73 31.44
C MET A 44 20.63 13.78 31.24
N ARG A 45 20.83 12.84 32.17
CA ARG A 45 21.93 11.84 32.11
C ARG A 45 21.66 10.81 31.01
N THR A 46 22.07 11.09 29.78
CA THR A 46 21.96 10.14 28.66
C THR A 46 22.93 8.97 28.85
N ASN A 47 22.41 7.81 29.24
CA ASN A 47 23.17 6.57 29.29
C ASN A 47 23.50 6.12 27.85
N GLN A 48 24.75 5.77 27.59
CA GLN A 48 25.23 5.34 26.26
C GLN A 48 25.58 3.86 26.29
N HIS A 49 25.08 3.12 25.30
CA HIS A 49 25.29 1.68 25.11
C HIS A 49 25.90 1.40 23.74
N ALA A 50 26.71 0.35 23.60
CA ALA A 50 27.28 -0.09 22.33
C ALA A 50 27.21 -1.62 22.20
N VAL A 51 26.69 -2.12 21.08
CA VAL A 51 26.43 -3.55 20.85
C VAL A 51 26.45 -3.87 19.34
N SER A 52 26.78 -5.09 18.91
CA SER A 52 26.80 -5.39 17.47
C SER A 52 25.41 -5.42 16.84
N VAL A 53 24.44 -6.04 17.52
CA VAL A 53 23.03 -6.08 17.06
C VAL A 53 22.09 -5.58 18.16
N LEU A 54 21.27 -4.58 17.84
CA LEU A 54 20.09 -4.23 18.65
C LEU A 54 18.87 -4.96 18.08
N ILE A 55 18.07 -5.60 18.94
CA ILE A 55 16.83 -6.29 18.59
C ILE A 55 15.70 -5.60 19.34
N ALA A 56 14.71 -5.09 18.61
CA ALA A 56 13.56 -4.39 19.18
C ALA A 56 12.31 -5.29 19.17
N GLY A 57 11.76 -5.58 20.35
CA GLY A 57 10.63 -6.48 20.58
C GLY A 57 11.07 -7.87 21.01
N ALA A 58 10.63 -8.33 22.19
CA ALA A 58 10.97 -9.65 22.75
C ALA A 58 9.80 -10.66 22.70
N GLY A 59 8.99 -10.59 21.64
CA GLY A 59 8.16 -11.73 21.22
C GLY A 59 9.01 -12.85 20.61
N PRO A 60 8.40 -13.96 20.14
CA PRO A 60 9.11 -15.17 19.73
C PRO A 60 10.27 -14.90 18.75
N SER A 61 10.05 -14.04 17.74
CA SER A 61 11.07 -13.66 16.76
C SER A 61 12.33 -13.05 17.39
N GLY A 62 12.16 -12.10 18.32
CA GLY A 62 13.29 -11.43 18.96
C GLY A 62 14.07 -12.35 19.91
N LEU A 63 13.35 -13.19 20.65
CA LEU A 63 13.93 -14.21 21.53
C LEU A 63 14.77 -15.23 20.74
N ILE A 64 14.21 -15.76 19.63
CA ILE A 64 14.89 -16.73 18.76
C ILE A 64 16.10 -16.09 18.06
N LEU A 65 15.97 -14.87 17.53
CA LEU A 65 17.07 -14.18 16.86
C LEU A 65 18.24 -13.91 17.83
N ALA A 66 17.94 -13.54 19.08
CA ALA A 66 18.97 -13.31 20.10
C ALA A 66 19.76 -14.60 20.42
N LEU A 67 19.07 -15.73 20.61
CA LEU A 67 19.72 -17.03 20.83
C LEU A 67 20.51 -17.53 19.61
N GLN A 68 19.98 -17.34 18.40
CA GLN A 68 20.70 -17.69 17.17
C GLN A 68 21.99 -16.86 17.04
N LEU A 69 21.95 -15.55 17.33
CA LEU A 69 23.15 -14.69 17.35
C LEU A 69 24.15 -15.12 18.46
N ALA A 70 23.66 -15.47 19.65
CA ALA A 70 24.49 -15.99 20.74
C ALA A 70 25.17 -17.32 20.39
N ARG A 71 24.49 -18.24 19.68
CA ARG A 71 25.08 -19.48 19.12
C ARG A 71 26.24 -19.20 18.16
N TYR A 72 26.21 -18.07 17.44
CA TYR A 72 27.34 -17.60 16.64
C TYR A 72 28.32 -16.68 17.40
N GLY A 73 28.22 -16.57 18.72
CA GLY A 73 29.11 -15.74 19.55
C GLY A 73 28.93 -14.22 19.34
N VAL A 74 27.83 -13.78 18.72
CA VAL A 74 27.55 -12.37 18.46
C VAL A 74 26.78 -11.78 19.65
N ARG A 75 27.31 -10.71 20.24
CA ARG A 75 26.63 -9.98 21.31
C ARG A 75 25.44 -9.19 20.78
N SER A 76 24.29 -9.34 21.42
CA SER A 76 23.06 -8.61 21.09
C SER A 76 22.45 -7.93 22.31
N MET A 77 21.65 -6.89 22.08
CA MET A 77 20.82 -6.25 23.09
C MET A 77 19.36 -6.43 22.66
N LEU A 78 18.55 -7.05 23.51
CA LEU A 78 17.14 -7.34 23.24
C LEU A 78 16.26 -6.45 24.12
N ILE A 79 15.53 -5.53 23.51
CA ILE A 79 14.68 -4.56 24.24
C ILE A 79 13.20 -4.85 24.02
N GLU A 80 12.40 -4.75 25.08
CA GLU A 80 10.94 -4.92 25.06
C GLU A 80 10.26 -3.78 25.84
N ARG A 81 9.20 -3.19 25.26
CA ARG A 81 8.48 -2.06 25.87
C ARG A 81 7.60 -2.47 27.05
N ASN A 82 7.12 -3.71 27.05
CA ASN A 82 6.34 -4.27 28.16
C ASN A 82 7.26 -4.58 29.36
N GLN A 83 6.69 -4.68 30.56
CA GLN A 83 7.45 -5.10 31.76
C GLN A 83 7.64 -6.61 31.85
N ASP A 84 6.84 -7.38 31.12
CA ASP A 84 6.82 -8.85 31.16
C ASP A 84 6.38 -9.43 29.80
N THR A 85 6.48 -10.75 29.67
CA THR A 85 6.07 -11.51 28.47
C THR A 85 4.55 -11.56 28.29
N THR A 86 4.11 -12.05 27.13
CA THR A 86 2.68 -12.18 26.82
C THR A 86 1.96 -13.11 27.80
N LYS A 87 0.73 -12.73 28.17
CA LYS A 87 -0.25 -13.63 28.82
C LYS A 87 -1.28 -14.17 27.81
N TRP A 88 -1.04 -13.96 26.51
CA TRP A 88 -1.94 -14.35 25.43
C TRP A 88 -1.46 -15.60 24.68
N PRO A 89 -2.27 -16.67 24.60
CA PRO A 89 -1.99 -17.83 23.75
C PRO A 89 -2.32 -17.54 22.28
N LYS A 90 -1.56 -16.65 21.63
CA LYS A 90 -1.80 -16.29 20.21
C LYS A 90 -1.37 -17.36 19.21
N MET A 91 -0.47 -18.24 19.65
CA MET A 91 0.10 -19.36 18.92
C MET A 91 0.05 -20.56 19.86
N ASP A 92 -0.26 -21.73 19.31
CA ASP A 92 -0.25 -23.01 20.02
C ASP A 92 0.59 -24.06 19.27
N ILE A 93 0.44 -24.19 17.94
CA ILE A 93 1.24 -25.15 17.14
C ILE A 93 2.60 -24.61 16.69
N THR A 94 3.66 -25.24 17.18
CA THR A 94 5.01 -25.21 16.61
C THR A 94 5.13 -26.36 15.61
N ASN A 95 5.36 -26.06 14.34
CA ASN A 95 5.37 -27.09 13.31
C ASN A 95 6.70 -27.86 13.21
N CYS A 96 6.70 -28.90 12.38
CA CYS A 96 7.83 -29.81 12.21
C CYS A 96 9.13 -29.05 11.84
N ARG A 97 9.06 -28.07 10.93
CA ARG A 97 10.24 -27.28 10.53
C ARG A 97 10.78 -26.42 11.68
N SER A 98 9.91 -25.80 12.47
CA SER A 98 10.33 -25.04 13.65
C SER A 98 10.96 -25.94 14.71
N MET A 99 10.43 -27.15 14.95
CA MET A 99 11.01 -28.09 15.91
C MET A 99 12.42 -28.58 15.51
N GLU A 100 12.71 -28.75 14.21
CA GLU A 100 14.08 -29.02 13.74
C GLU A 100 15.04 -27.86 14.02
N LEU A 101 14.59 -26.63 13.75
CA LEU A 101 15.39 -25.43 13.98
C LEU A 101 15.65 -25.26 15.49
N PHE A 102 14.63 -25.47 16.34
CA PHE A 102 14.73 -25.50 17.81
C PHE A 102 15.63 -26.62 18.34
N LYS A 103 15.62 -27.81 17.72
CA LYS A 103 16.61 -28.87 18.01
C LYS A 103 18.03 -28.39 17.75
N SER A 104 18.26 -27.67 16.67
CA SER A 104 19.59 -27.11 16.38
C SER A 104 20.05 -26.02 17.36
N LEU A 105 19.13 -25.38 18.09
CA LEU A 105 19.43 -24.50 19.23
C LEU A 105 19.56 -25.26 20.57
N GLY A 106 19.24 -26.56 20.62
CA GLY A 106 19.24 -27.37 21.84
C GLY A 106 18.09 -27.07 22.81
N ILE A 107 16.98 -26.51 22.31
CA ILE A 107 15.79 -26.17 23.12
C ILE A 107 14.57 -27.06 22.81
N ASP A 108 14.72 -28.08 21.95
CA ASP A 108 13.64 -29.00 21.58
C ASP A 108 13.08 -29.75 22.80
N LYS A 109 13.95 -30.24 23.69
CA LYS A 109 13.55 -30.98 24.91
C LYS A 109 12.70 -30.14 25.84
N ASP A 110 13.17 -28.95 26.23
CA ASP A 110 12.40 -27.97 27.02
C ASP A 110 10.99 -27.73 26.44
N LEU A 111 10.88 -27.58 25.11
CA LEU A 111 9.60 -27.35 24.45
C LEU A 111 8.70 -28.59 24.39
N ARG A 112 9.24 -29.80 24.50
CA ARG A 112 8.46 -31.03 24.74
C ARG A 112 8.00 -31.16 26.19
N ASP A 113 8.85 -30.77 27.14
CA ASP A 113 8.62 -30.97 28.58
C ASP A 113 7.66 -29.93 29.18
N PHE A 114 7.62 -28.71 28.62
CA PHE A 114 6.66 -27.64 28.99
C PHE A 114 5.47 -27.49 28.03
N GLY A 115 5.42 -28.29 26.96
CA GLY A 115 4.32 -28.31 26.00
C GLY A 115 3.23 -29.33 26.35
N VAL A 116 2.21 -29.46 25.49
CA VAL A 116 1.19 -30.52 25.58
C VAL A 116 1.88 -31.90 25.49
N PRO A 117 1.57 -32.86 26.38
CA PRO A 117 2.26 -34.16 26.40
C PRO A 117 2.16 -34.93 25.08
N GLN A 118 3.27 -35.54 24.68
CA GLN A 118 3.49 -36.10 23.34
C GLN A 118 2.66 -37.36 23.01
N ASN A 119 1.84 -37.84 23.95
CA ASN A 119 0.92 -38.96 23.79
C ASN A 119 -0.49 -38.55 23.30
N TYR A 120 -0.90 -37.29 23.45
CA TYR A 120 -2.21 -36.81 22.99
C TYR A 120 -2.23 -36.70 21.46
N SER A 121 -3.33 -37.13 20.81
CA SER A 121 -3.60 -36.80 19.41
C SER A 121 -4.00 -35.34 19.28
N PHE A 122 -3.71 -34.74 18.13
CA PHE A 122 -3.98 -33.33 17.86
C PHE A 122 -5.29 -33.18 17.09
N ASP A 123 -6.26 -34.02 17.42
CA ASP A 123 -7.46 -34.25 16.61
C ASP A 123 -8.34 -33.01 16.50
N VAL A 124 -8.85 -32.74 15.29
CA VAL A 124 -9.73 -31.61 15.01
C VAL A 124 -11.14 -32.11 14.76
N LEU A 125 -12.11 -31.63 15.54
CA LEU A 125 -13.53 -31.98 15.45
C LEU A 125 -14.34 -30.87 14.76
N PHE A 126 -15.38 -31.27 14.03
CA PHE A 126 -16.35 -30.37 13.41
C PHE A 126 -17.75 -30.69 13.93
N SER A 127 -18.45 -29.68 14.47
CA SER A 127 -19.61 -29.91 15.35
C SER A 127 -20.71 -28.86 15.18
N THR A 128 -21.97 -29.22 15.47
CA THR A 128 -23.07 -28.25 15.56
C THR A 128 -23.08 -27.49 16.90
N GLY A 129 -22.49 -28.06 17.95
CA GLY A 129 -22.42 -27.51 19.31
C GLY A 129 -22.10 -28.59 20.35
N LEU A 130 -21.87 -28.20 21.61
CA LEU A 130 -21.70 -29.12 22.75
C LEU A 130 -22.94 -29.19 23.67
N SER A 131 -24.04 -28.53 23.31
CA SER A 131 -25.34 -28.66 23.98
C SER A 131 -25.91 -30.09 23.84
N GLU A 132 -27.09 -30.38 24.41
CA GLU A 132 -27.62 -31.76 24.40
C GLU A 132 -28.04 -32.23 23.00
N ASP A 133 -28.54 -31.31 22.16
CA ASP A 133 -28.79 -31.52 20.73
C ASP A 133 -27.49 -31.40 19.87
N GLY A 134 -26.34 -31.26 20.52
CA GLY A 134 -25.05 -30.94 19.91
C GLY A 134 -24.38 -32.15 19.27
N ASP A 135 -24.20 -32.09 17.96
CA ASP A 135 -23.95 -33.26 17.12
C ASP A 135 -22.58 -33.18 16.40
N LEU A 136 -21.82 -34.28 16.45
CA LEU A 136 -20.53 -34.39 15.77
C LEU A 136 -20.76 -34.63 14.26
N LEU A 137 -20.04 -33.91 13.41
CA LEU A 137 -20.16 -34.01 11.95
C LEU A 137 -19.06 -34.89 11.36
N CYS A 138 -17.81 -34.54 11.62
CA CYS A 138 -16.63 -35.27 11.19
C CYS A 138 -15.40 -34.89 12.04
N LYS A 139 -14.29 -35.59 11.76
CA LYS A 139 -13.01 -35.48 12.46
C LYS A 139 -11.88 -35.45 11.43
N TRP A 140 -10.86 -34.64 11.65
CA TRP A 140 -9.54 -34.85 11.06
C TRP A 140 -8.62 -35.52 12.08
N ASP A 141 -8.30 -36.79 11.86
CA ASP A 141 -7.32 -37.52 12.67
C ASP A 141 -5.90 -36.95 12.46
N LEU A 142 -5.24 -36.62 13.57
CA LEU A 142 -3.87 -36.11 13.61
C LEU A 142 -3.10 -36.85 14.72
N ALA A 143 -2.30 -37.84 14.30
CA ALA A 143 -1.58 -38.74 15.18
C ALA A 143 -0.64 -38.01 16.16
N SER A 144 -0.52 -38.53 17.38
CA SER A 144 0.29 -37.89 18.43
C SER A 144 1.77 -37.73 18.07
N PRO A 145 2.50 -36.76 18.65
CA PRO A 145 3.93 -36.59 18.40
C PRO A 145 4.79 -37.83 18.68
N ASN A 146 4.37 -38.72 19.59
CA ASN A 146 5.00 -40.03 19.76
C ASN A 146 4.73 -40.96 18.57
N ALA A 147 3.47 -41.14 18.17
CA ALA A 147 3.13 -41.97 17.01
C ALA A 147 3.80 -41.44 15.71
N TRP A 148 3.95 -40.13 15.55
CA TRP A 148 4.73 -39.54 14.46
C TRP A 148 6.21 -39.96 14.46
N LYS A 149 6.87 -40.06 15.63
CA LYS A 149 8.27 -40.52 15.70
C LYS A 149 8.42 -41.96 15.24
N ASP A 150 7.43 -42.81 15.53
CA ASP A 150 7.43 -44.19 15.07
C ASP A 150 7.29 -44.26 13.53
N HIS A 151 6.42 -43.42 12.93
CA HIS A 151 6.33 -43.29 11.46
C HIS A 151 7.62 -42.73 10.84
N ILE A 152 8.22 -41.69 11.43
CA ILE A 152 9.50 -41.09 11.00
C ILE A 152 10.62 -42.15 10.99
N LYS A 153 10.69 -43.03 12.00
CA LYS A 153 11.66 -44.13 12.03
C LYS A 153 11.35 -45.25 11.03
N GLN A 154 10.08 -45.54 10.77
CA GLN A 154 9.66 -46.59 9.83
C GLN A 154 9.84 -46.18 8.36
N GLN A 155 9.65 -44.90 8.02
CA GLN A 155 9.67 -44.40 6.64
C GLN A 155 10.89 -43.49 6.39
N ASN A 156 12.08 -44.11 6.44
CA ASN A 156 13.38 -43.47 6.22
C ASN A 156 13.68 -43.18 4.72
N ASP A 157 12.71 -42.68 3.95
CA ASP A 157 12.85 -42.39 2.51
C ASP A 157 13.20 -40.92 2.18
N GLY A 158 13.23 -40.07 3.21
CA GLY A 158 13.46 -38.62 3.09
C GLY A 158 12.20 -37.75 3.17
N SER A 159 11.00 -38.33 3.02
CA SER A 159 9.73 -37.59 2.94
C SER A 159 9.18 -37.09 4.28
N TYR A 160 9.80 -37.51 5.40
CA TYR A 160 9.42 -37.08 6.76
C TYR A 160 10.41 -36.07 7.35
N PRO A 161 9.95 -35.20 8.29
CA PRO A 161 10.82 -34.30 9.05
C PRO A 161 11.60 -35.04 10.14
N ARG A 162 12.68 -34.42 10.63
CA ARG A 162 13.53 -34.95 11.72
C ARG A 162 12.84 -34.87 13.08
N GLU A 163 11.90 -33.93 13.25
CA GLU A 163 11.09 -33.77 14.45
C GLU A 163 9.62 -33.54 14.05
N PRO A 164 8.64 -34.16 14.73
CA PRO A 164 7.24 -33.81 14.55
C PRO A 164 6.89 -32.47 15.20
N TYR A 165 5.71 -31.95 14.88
CA TYR A 165 5.14 -30.77 15.53
C TYR A 165 5.01 -30.91 17.06
N GLN A 166 4.83 -29.78 17.73
CA GLN A 166 4.59 -29.66 19.17
C GLN A 166 3.50 -28.61 19.43
N ARG A 167 2.63 -28.84 20.41
CA ARG A 167 1.75 -27.80 20.95
C ARG A 167 2.34 -27.20 22.21
N ILE A 168 2.44 -25.88 22.24
CA ILE A 168 2.87 -25.07 23.38
C ILE A 168 2.36 -23.64 23.19
N SER A 169 1.55 -23.16 24.12
CA SER A 169 0.99 -21.82 24.00
C SER A 169 2.07 -20.72 24.06
N GLN A 170 1.87 -19.62 23.32
CA GLN A 170 2.86 -18.54 23.23
C GLN A 170 3.24 -17.93 24.59
N ALA A 171 2.34 -17.95 25.57
CA ALA A 171 2.60 -17.47 26.93
C ALA A 171 3.65 -18.36 27.65
N LEU A 172 3.54 -19.68 27.52
CA LEU A 172 4.51 -20.64 28.06
C LEU A 172 5.84 -20.56 27.29
N PHE A 173 5.79 -20.47 25.96
CA PHE A 173 6.96 -20.33 25.11
C PHE A 173 7.78 -19.08 25.46
N GLU A 174 7.16 -17.89 25.48
CA GLU A 174 7.85 -16.64 25.83
C GLU A 174 8.41 -16.69 27.25
N ALA A 175 7.65 -17.22 28.23
CA ALA A 175 8.09 -17.32 29.61
C ALA A 175 9.32 -18.24 29.78
N ARG A 176 9.35 -19.42 29.14
CA ARG A 176 10.52 -20.33 29.20
C ARG A 176 11.73 -19.73 28.49
N MET A 177 11.52 -19.15 27.31
CA MET A 177 12.57 -18.52 26.51
C MET A 177 13.19 -17.29 27.18
N LYS A 178 12.39 -16.50 27.92
CA LYS A 178 12.86 -15.40 28.76
C LYS A 178 13.93 -15.87 29.75
N THR A 179 13.64 -16.91 30.52
CA THR A 179 14.59 -17.49 31.49
C THR A 179 15.88 -17.95 30.81
N ARG A 180 15.79 -18.74 29.74
CA ARG A 180 16.97 -19.25 29.02
C ARG A 180 17.83 -18.13 28.41
N ILE A 181 17.25 -16.98 28.09
CA ILE A 181 17.98 -15.80 27.60
C ILE A 181 18.59 -14.99 28.75
N GLN A 182 17.96 -14.93 29.92
CA GLN A 182 18.55 -14.30 31.12
C GLN A 182 19.80 -15.06 31.61
N GLU A 183 19.90 -16.35 31.30
CA GLU A 183 21.07 -17.21 31.55
C GLU A 183 22.20 -17.03 30.50
N GLU A 184 21.96 -16.33 29.39
CA GLU A 184 22.87 -16.26 28.24
C GLU A 184 23.75 -14.99 28.24
N PRO A 185 25.05 -15.06 28.59
CA PRO A 185 25.90 -13.88 28.83
C PRO A 185 26.23 -13.06 27.56
N LEU A 186 25.76 -13.48 26.39
CA LEU A 186 25.89 -12.74 25.13
C LEU A 186 24.68 -11.84 24.81
N ILE A 187 23.59 -11.89 25.60
CA ILE A 187 22.34 -11.17 25.34
C ILE A 187 22.04 -10.19 26.48
N ASP A 188 22.06 -8.88 26.21
CA ASP A 188 21.61 -7.87 27.18
C ASP A 188 20.08 -7.65 27.04
N LEU A 189 19.30 -8.34 27.86
CA LEU A 189 17.84 -8.35 27.83
C LEU A 189 17.23 -7.25 28.74
N ARG A 190 16.45 -6.33 28.16
CA ARG A 190 15.79 -5.21 28.86
C ARG A 190 14.28 -5.16 28.59
N PHE A 191 13.49 -5.58 29.59
CA PHE A 191 12.07 -5.25 29.64
C PHE A 191 11.87 -3.80 30.13
N GLY A 192 10.75 -3.20 29.77
CA GLY A 192 10.44 -1.78 30.00
C GLY A 192 11.18 -0.79 29.08
N PHE A 193 11.90 -1.25 28.06
CA PHE A 193 12.72 -0.42 27.16
C PHE A 193 12.08 -0.33 25.77
N LYS A 194 11.51 0.82 25.43
CA LYS A 194 10.83 1.08 24.15
C LYS A 194 11.75 1.82 23.17
N LEU A 195 11.89 1.32 21.95
CA LEU A 195 12.46 2.09 20.83
C LEU A 195 11.48 3.19 20.40
N GLU A 196 11.92 4.45 20.40
CA GLU A 196 11.12 5.58 19.86
C GLU A 196 11.50 5.94 18.42
N SER A 197 12.79 5.85 18.08
CA SER A 197 13.31 6.11 16.73
C SER A 197 14.76 5.65 16.60
N TYR A 198 15.26 5.56 15.37
CA TYR A 198 16.69 5.38 15.08
C TYR A 198 17.15 6.31 13.95
N PHE A 199 18.47 6.45 13.80
CA PHE A 199 19.12 7.11 12.68
C PHE A 199 20.24 6.21 12.12
N GLU A 200 20.23 5.99 10.81
CA GLU A 200 21.21 5.16 10.10
C GLU A 200 22.39 6.04 9.60
N THR A 201 23.62 5.56 9.78
CA THR A 201 24.84 6.19 9.26
C THR A 201 25.63 5.18 8.42
N ASP A 202 26.60 5.66 7.63
CA ASP A 202 27.48 4.83 6.80
C ASP A 202 28.13 3.65 7.55
N LYS A 203 28.36 3.80 8.86
CA LYS A 203 29.11 2.84 9.69
C LYS A 203 28.30 2.17 10.81
N ASN A 204 27.26 2.80 11.32
CA ASN A 204 26.46 2.31 12.45
C ASN A 204 25.05 2.92 12.47
N ILE A 205 24.19 2.38 13.33
CA ILE A 205 22.89 2.92 13.69
C ILE A 205 22.97 3.55 15.07
N VAL A 206 22.27 4.67 15.24
CA VAL A 206 22.08 5.35 16.54
C VAL A 206 20.59 5.30 16.89
N SER A 207 20.25 4.50 17.88
CA SER A 207 18.88 4.25 18.34
C SER A 207 18.56 5.01 19.63
N CYS A 208 17.38 5.61 19.67
CA CYS A 208 16.82 6.31 20.82
C CYS A 208 15.82 5.40 21.52
N VAL A 209 16.20 4.90 22.71
CA VAL A 209 15.42 3.97 23.52
C VAL A 209 15.00 4.67 24.81
N VAL A 210 13.75 4.52 25.21
CA VAL A 210 13.19 5.14 26.42
C VAL A 210 12.79 4.04 27.41
N ASP A 211 13.25 4.18 28.65
CA ASP A 211 12.74 3.42 29.78
C ASP A 211 11.32 3.91 30.11
N VAL A 212 10.33 3.03 29.97
CA VAL A 212 8.90 3.30 30.13
C VAL A 212 8.53 3.59 31.60
N ASN A 213 9.32 3.11 32.57
CA ASN A 213 9.09 3.35 33.99
C ASN A 213 9.68 4.68 34.46
N THR A 214 10.91 5.00 34.03
CA THR A 214 11.65 6.18 34.52
C THR A 214 11.61 7.39 33.58
N GLY A 215 11.19 7.20 32.32
CA GLY A 215 11.31 8.19 31.26
C GLY A 215 12.75 8.45 30.79
N ALA A 216 13.73 7.69 31.28
CA ALA A 216 15.14 7.91 30.96
C ALA A 216 15.44 7.58 29.49
N ILE A 217 16.17 8.49 28.83
CA ILE A 217 16.57 8.33 27.43
C ILE A 217 17.94 7.67 27.35
N HIS A 218 17.96 6.46 26.78
CA HIS A 218 19.14 5.66 26.47
C HIS A 218 19.50 5.82 24.99
N LYS A 219 20.78 6.05 24.72
CA LYS A 219 21.34 6.10 23.36
C LYS A 219 22.10 4.80 23.09
N VAL A 220 21.57 3.95 22.23
CA VAL A 220 22.23 2.70 21.82
C VAL A 220 22.89 2.92 20.45
N GLN A 221 24.18 2.62 20.34
CA GLN A 221 24.86 2.53 19.06
C GLN A 221 25.02 1.06 18.68
N SER A 222 24.64 0.68 17.46
CA SER A 222 24.83 -0.69 16.96
C SER A 222 25.25 -0.77 15.50
N ASP A 223 25.89 -1.86 15.11
CA ASP A 223 26.26 -2.09 13.71
C ASP A 223 25.02 -2.42 12.86
N TYR A 224 24.06 -3.13 13.49
CA TYR A 224 22.80 -3.61 12.92
C TYR A 224 21.59 -3.40 13.87
N LEU A 225 20.38 -3.38 13.30
CA LEU A 225 19.10 -3.32 14.02
C LEU A 225 18.09 -4.32 13.41
N ALA A 226 17.50 -5.16 14.24
CA ALA A 226 16.40 -6.04 13.87
C ALA A 226 15.07 -5.60 14.52
N GLY A 227 14.06 -5.33 13.71
CA GLY A 227 12.69 -5.04 14.14
C GLY A 227 11.87 -6.32 14.28
N CYS A 228 11.66 -6.74 15.52
CA CYS A 228 10.79 -7.83 15.95
C CYS A 228 9.58 -7.30 16.74
N ASP A 229 9.28 -6.01 16.61
CA ASP A 229 8.35 -5.20 17.42
C ASP A 229 6.87 -5.33 17.03
N GLY A 230 6.54 -6.45 16.39
CA GLY A 230 5.18 -6.92 16.15
C GLY A 230 4.41 -6.20 15.03
N ALA A 231 3.11 -6.52 14.93
CA ALA A 231 2.26 -6.08 13.84
C ALA A 231 2.25 -4.54 13.63
N ASN A 232 2.39 -3.80 14.72
CA ASN A 232 2.43 -2.34 14.78
C ASN A 232 3.85 -1.73 14.78
N SER A 233 4.86 -2.49 14.33
CA SER A 233 6.28 -2.13 14.28
C SER A 233 6.57 -0.64 14.04
N GLN A 234 7.40 -0.05 14.90
CA GLN A 234 8.03 1.25 14.71
C GLN A 234 9.23 1.16 13.78
N VAL A 235 10.04 0.08 13.88
CA VAL A 235 11.20 -0.12 13.01
C VAL A 235 10.81 -0.11 11.53
N ARG A 236 9.70 -0.78 11.16
CA ARG A 236 9.13 -0.76 9.80
C ARG A 236 8.68 0.64 9.35
N LYS A 237 8.07 1.42 10.25
CA LYS A 237 7.58 2.78 9.95
C LYS A 237 8.73 3.74 9.66
N ASP A 238 9.77 3.70 10.48
CA ASP A 238 10.97 4.53 10.34
C ASP A 238 11.80 4.11 9.11
N LEU A 239 11.83 2.80 8.80
CA LEU A 239 12.37 2.24 7.55
C LEU A 239 11.60 2.72 6.29
N GLY A 240 10.40 3.28 6.47
CA GLY A 240 9.51 3.66 5.37
C GLY A 240 9.00 2.46 4.59
N SER A 241 8.99 1.27 5.18
CA SER A 241 8.43 0.05 4.59
C SER A 241 6.91 0.01 4.80
N LYS A 242 6.17 -0.39 3.78
CA LYS A 242 4.70 -0.39 3.77
C LYS A 242 4.18 -1.82 3.82
N MET A 243 3.14 -2.07 4.61
CA MET A 243 2.38 -3.32 4.46
C MET A 243 1.54 -3.27 3.19
N ILE A 244 1.57 -4.35 2.42
CA ILE A 244 0.73 -4.64 1.26
C ILE A 244 -0.30 -5.69 1.70
N GLY A 245 -1.59 -5.41 1.50
CA GLY A 245 -2.70 -6.19 2.05
C GLY A 245 -3.56 -5.34 2.98
N GLY A 246 -4.37 -5.98 3.83
CA GLY A 246 -5.28 -5.28 4.73
C GLY A 246 -5.93 -6.16 5.80
N PRO A 247 -6.77 -5.54 6.67
CA PRO A 247 -7.53 -6.25 7.69
C PRO A 247 -8.74 -6.97 7.09
N VAL A 248 -8.95 -8.23 7.48
CA VAL A 248 -10.04 -9.08 6.98
C VAL A 248 -11.40 -8.56 7.47
N PRO A 249 -12.52 -8.79 6.76
CA PRO A 249 -13.87 -8.52 7.30
C PRO A 249 -14.16 -9.32 8.58
N GLY A 250 -14.98 -8.74 9.47
CA GLY A 250 -15.33 -9.35 10.77
C GLY A 250 -14.26 -9.15 11.86
N ALA A 251 -14.57 -9.64 13.06
CA ALA A 251 -13.67 -9.68 14.21
C ALA A 251 -14.04 -10.86 15.13
N MET A 252 -13.08 -11.27 15.98
CA MET A 252 -13.27 -12.32 16.98
C MET A 252 -13.18 -11.73 18.38
N TYR A 253 -14.06 -12.15 19.28
CA TYR A 253 -13.88 -12.01 20.72
C TYR A 253 -13.23 -13.28 21.25
N LEU A 254 -12.09 -13.13 21.91
CA LEU A 254 -11.31 -14.22 22.49
C LEU A 254 -11.53 -14.22 24.00
N VAL A 255 -11.86 -15.38 24.56
CA VAL A 255 -11.87 -15.59 26.02
C VAL A 255 -11.00 -16.80 26.34
N HIS A 256 -9.98 -16.58 27.16
CA HIS A 256 -9.09 -17.60 27.68
C HIS A 256 -9.44 -17.85 29.14
N PHE A 257 -9.68 -19.10 29.52
CA PHE A 257 -10.27 -19.47 30.81
C PHE A 257 -9.83 -20.86 31.27
N LYS A 258 -10.05 -21.14 32.56
CA LYS A 258 -9.93 -22.46 33.17
C LYS A 258 -11.29 -23.07 33.46
N SER A 259 -11.41 -24.36 33.21
CA SER A 259 -12.59 -25.19 33.49
C SER A 259 -12.15 -26.61 33.78
N SER A 260 -12.55 -27.13 34.95
CA SER A 260 -12.42 -28.55 35.29
C SER A 260 -13.56 -29.42 34.72
N ASP A 261 -14.44 -28.86 33.89
CA ASP A 261 -15.67 -29.51 33.41
C ASP A 261 -15.43 -30.38 32.17
N LEU A 262 -14.54 -31.37 32.33
CA LEU A 262 -14.15 -32.27 31.25
C LEU A 262 -15.31 -33.13 30.75
N THR A 263 -16.36 -33.34 31.56
CA THR A 263 -17.57 -34.08 31.15
C THR A 263 -18.43 -33.29 30.17
N ALA A 264 -18.52 -31.97 30.32
CA ALA A 264 -19.17 -31.12 29.31
C ALA A 264 -18.27 -30.90 28.08
N LEU A 265 -16.98 -30.63 28.30
CA LEU A 265 -16.05 -30.26 27.22
C LEU A 265 -15.69 -31.45 26.32
N HIS A 266 -15.32 -32.61 26.88
CA HIS A 266 -15.00 -33.81 26.10
C HIS A 266 -16.24 -34.67 25.75
N ARG A 267 -17.44 -34.07 25.71
CA ARG A 267 -18.70 -34.74 25.36
C ARG A 267 -18.66 -35.44 23.99
N GLN A 268 -17.90 -34.89 23.04
CA GLN A 268 -17.70 -35.45 21.69
C GLN A 268 -16.30 -36.08 21.50
N GLY A 269 -15.59 -36.37 22.60
CA GLY A 269 -14.21 -36.89 22.62
C GLY A 269 -13.17 -35.86 23.03
N GLN A 270 -11.90 -36.28 23.10
CA GLN A 270 -10.76 -35.37 23.26
C GLN A 270 -10.45 -34.68 21.92
N PHE A 271 -10.00 -33.42 21.97
CA PHE A 271 -9.75 -32.60 20.81
C PHE A 271 -8.63 -31.58 21.07
N TRP A 272 -7.90 -31.21 20.01
CA TRP A 272 -7.14 -29.97 19.98
C TRP A 272 -8.04 -28.77 19.66
N HIS A 273 -8.83 -28.88 18.59
CA HIS A 273 -9.80 -27.89 18.15
C HIS A 273 -11.19 -28.52 17.99
N ILE A 274 -12.25 -27.80 18.40
CA ILE A 274 -13.59 -27.98 17.81
C ILE A 274 -13.92 -26.72 17.03
N PHE A 275 -14.17 -26.89 15.73
CA PHE A 275 -14.77 -25.86 14.89
C PHE A 275 -16.29 -26.06 14.86
N PHE A 276 -17.04 -25.07 15.34
CA PHE A 276 -18.49 -25.07 15.28
C PHE A 276 -18.99 -24.51 13.95
N VAL A 277 -20.10 -25.04 13.43
CA VAL A 277 -20.70 -24.53 12.17
C VAL A 277 -21.27 -23.10 12.28
N SER A 278 -21.36 -22.53 13.48
CA SER A 278 -21.62 -21.10 13.71
C SER A 278 -20.40 -20.19 13.50
N GLY A 279 -19.23 -20.76 13.17
CA GLY A 279 -17.96 -20.04 13.04
C GLY A 279 -17.25 -19.78 14.37
N SER A 280 -17.81 -20.26 15.48
CA SER A 280 -17.15 -20.28 16.79
C SER A 280 -16.11 -21.42 16.84
N VAL A 281 -15.07 -21.26 17.67
CA VAL A 281 -14.03 -22.27 17.86
C VAL A 281 -13.73 -22.41 19.36
N ILE A 282 -13.48 -23.63 19.84
CA ILE A 282 -12.78 -23.87 21.11
C ILE A 282 -11.46 -24.60 20.87
N ILE A 283 -10.43 -24.18 21.61
CA ILE A 283 -9.05 -24.67 21.56
C ILE A 283 -8.65 -25.21 22.94
N SER A 284 -8.23 -26.47 22.99
CA SER A 284 -7.53 -27.07 24.14
C SER A 284 -6.12 -26.51 24.23
N GLN A 285 -5.70 -25.97 25.38
CA GLN A 285 -4.38 -25.34 25.55
C GLN A 285 -3.38 -26.21 26.30
N ASP A 286 -3.85 -27.12 27.16
CA ASP A 286 -3.02 -28.02 27.95
C ASP A 286 -3.57 -29.46 28.09
N GLU A 287 -4.73 -29.77 27.52
CA GLU A 287 -5.46 -31.05 27.70
C GLU A 287 -5.89 -31.36 29.16
N VAL A 288 -5.82 -30.38 30.07
CA VAL A 288 -6.06 -30.58 31.51
C VAL A 288 -7.20 -29.70 32.03
N ASP A 289 -7.06 -28.38 31.93
CA ASP A 289 -8.06 -27.43 32.45
C ASP A 289 -8.08 -26.07 31.74
N THR A 290 -7.14 -25.77 30.83
CA THR A 290 -7.04 -24.45 30.19
C THR A 290 -7.56 -24.46 28.75
N TRP A 291 -8.43 -23.49 28.45
CA TRP A 291 -9.19 -23.42 27.20
C TRP A 291 -9.19 -22.00 26.61
N THR A 292 -9.36 -21.90 25.30
CA THR A 292 -9.58 -20.62 24.61
C THR A 292 -10.76 -20.76 23.66
N ILE A 293 -11.77 -19.90 23.78
CA ILE A 293 -12.82 -19.75 22.75
C ILE A 293 -12.55 -18.55 21.85
N HIS A 294 -12.89 -18.70 20.56
CA HIS A 294 -12.99 -17.62 19.59
C HIS A 294 -14.46 -17.50 19.14
N LEU A 295 -15.10 -16.37 19.44
CA LEU A 295 -16.50 -16.07 19.07
C LEU A 295 -16.56 -14.98 17.99
N PRO A 296 -17.15 -15.23 16.81
CA PRO A 296 -17.37 -14.19 15.81
C PRO A 296 -18.27 -13.05 16.33
N ILE A 297 -17.85 -11.80 16.11
CA ILE A 297 -18.62 -10.61 16.50
C ILE A 297 -18.60 -9.54 15.40
N SER A 298 -19.61 -8.66 15.42
CA SER A 298 -19.71 -7.54 14.50
C SER A 298 -18.66 -6.46 14.84
N LEU A 299 -18.16 -5.79 13.81
CA LEU A 299 -17.26 -4.63 13.95
C LEU A 299 -17.90 -3.43 14.66
N HIS A 300 -19.23 -3.46 14.87
CA HIS A 300 -19.99 -2.43 15.58
C HIS A 300 -20.31 -2.80 17.04
N THR A 301 -19.98 -4.03 17.49
CA THR A 301 -20.20 -4.45 18.89
C THR A 301 -19.12 -3.86 19.80
N ASP A 302 -19.51 -3.14 20.85
CA ASP A 302 -18.56 -2.79 21.91
C ASP A 302 -18.24 -4.02 22.76
N TRP A 303 -17.12 -4.66 22.44
CA TRP A 303 -16.64 -5.87 23.10
C TRP A 303 -16.39 -5.69 24.61
N LYS A 304 -16.26 -4.47 25.11
CA LYS A 304 -16.08 -4.20 26.55
C LYS A 304 -17.36 -4.39 27.37
N LEU A 305 -18.51 -4.40 26.70
CA LEU A 305 -19.82 -4.62 27.31
C LEU A 305 -20.24 -6.11 27.25
N LEU A 306 -19.41 -6.98 26.65
CA LEU A 306 -19.67 -8.41 26.55
C LEU A 306 -19.18 -9.15 27.80
N ASP A 307 -20.11 -9.73 28.56
CA ASP A 307 -19.80 -10.70 29.61
C ASP A 307 -19.04 -11.90 29.00
N PRO A 308 -17.76 -12.15 29.39
CA PRO A 308 -17.00 -13.27 28.86
C PRO A 308 -17.65 -14.62 29.16
N LEU A 309 -18.41 -14.76 30.25
CA LEU A 309 -19.06 -16.01 30.64
C LEU A 309 -20.19 -16.38 29.67
N GLN A 310 -21.07 -15.43 29.35
CA GLN A 310 -22.11 -15.62 28.34
C GLN A 310 -21.50 -15.86 26.95
N CYS A 311 -20.35 -15.25 26.64
CA CYS A 311 -19.63 -15.53 25.40
C CYS A 311 -19.07 -16.96 25.32
N ILE A 312 -18.58 -17.53 26.44
CA ILE A 312 -18.21 -18.95 26.52
C ILE A 312 -19.44 -19.82 26.23
N TYR A 313 -20.53 -19.65 26.97
CA TYR A 313 -21.73 -20.49 26.81
C TYR A 313 -22.33 -20.39 25.40
N LYS A 314 -22.32 -19.19 24.79
CA LYS A 314 -22.76 -19.00 23.40
C LYS A 314 -21.83 -19.67 22.39
N ALA A 315 -20.52 -19.58 22.56
CA ALA A 315 -19.56 -20.24 21.65
C ALA A 315 -19.70 -21.76 21.68
N LEU A 316 -19.85 -22.34 22.88
CA LEU A 316 -20.03 -23.78 23.09
C LEU A 316 -21.41 -24.30 22.65
N GLY A 317 -22.45 -23.47 22.70
CA GLY A 317 -23.76 -23.80 22.13
C GLY A 317 -23.76 -23.99 20.61
N GLY A 318 -22.77 -23.41 19.91
CA GLY A 318 -22.63 -23.55 18.46
C GLY A 318 -23.77 -22.87 17.71
N ILE A 319 -24.69 -23.64 17.12
CA ILE A 319 -25.97 -23.15 16.56
C ILE A 319 -27.19 -23.41 17.46
N HIS A 320 -27.02 -24.14 18.57
CA HIS A 320 -28.09 -24.50 19.50
C HIS A 320 -28.20 -23.50 20.67
N ALA A 321 -29.02 -23.82 21.66
CA ALA A 321 -29.07 -23.09 22.93
C ALA A 321 -27.67 -23.02 23.58
N PRO A 322 -27.33 -21.93 24.31
CA PRO A 322 -26.03 -21.81 24.98
C PRO A 322 -25.75 -22.99 25.91
N CYS A 323 -24.51 -23.47 25.93
CA CYS A 323 -24.08 -24.61 26.76
C CYS A 323 -23.47 -24.10 28.08
N PRO A 324 -24.17 -24.14 29.22
CA PRO A 324 -23.62 -23.75 30.50
C PRO A 324 -22.64 -24.81 31.01
N ILE A 325 -21.42 -24.38 31.33
CA ILE A 325 -20.37 -25.21 31.94
C ILE A 325 -19.82 -24.56 33.21
N LYS A 326 -19.19 -25.35 34.08
CA LYS A 326 -18.45 -24.83 35.24
C LYS A 326 -17.15 -24.16 34.78
N VAL A 327 -17.13 -22.82 34.74
CA VAL A 327 -15.92 -22.03 34.53
C VAL A 327 -15.29 -21.69 35.88
N ASP A 328 -14.07 -22.14 36.11
CA ASP A 328 -13.33 -21.92 37.37
C ASP A 328 -12.68 -20.54 37.44
N GLN A 329 -12.11 -20.07 36.32
CA GLN A 329 -11.46 -18.77 36.25
C GLN A 329 -11.43 -18.23 34.82
N ILE A 330 -11.91 -17.02 34.58
CA ILE A 330 -11.59 -16.28 33.35
C ILE A 330 -10.16 -15.73 33.52
N LEU A 331 -9.23 -16.13 32.66
CA LEU A 331 -7.84 -15.69 32.72
C LEU A 331 -7.69 -14.32 32.05
N VAL A 332 -8.23 -14.16 30.83
CA VAL A 332 -8.22 -12.90 30.09
C VAL A 332 -9.22 -12.91 28.90
N SER A 333 -9.80 -11.76 28.54
CA SER A 333 -10.60 -11.58 27.31
C SER A 333 -10.11 -10.41 26.44
N SER A 334 -10.28 -10.50 25.11
CA SER A 334 -9.88 -9.45 24.17
C SER A 334 -10.61 -9.49 22.82
N PHE A 335 -10.53 -8.37 22.12
CA PHE A 335 -10.95 -8.21 20.73
C PHE A 335 -9.76 -8.38 19.79
N TRP A 336 -9.91 -9.18 18.73
CA TRP A 336 -8.93 -9.30 17.66
C TRP A 336 -9.57 -9.18 16.28
N ARG A 337 -8.84 -8.56 15.34
CA ARG A 337 -9.19 -8.51 13.92
C ARG A 337 -8.02 -9.06 13.09
N PRO A 338 -8.17 -10.22 12.42
CA PRO A 338 -7.12 -10.77 11.58
C PRO A 338 -6.76 -9.84 10.42
N SER A 339 -5.52 -9.90 9.95
CA SER A 339 -5.00 -9.09 8.85
C SER A 339 -4.08 -9.91 7.97
N ILE A 340 -4.30 -9.85 6.66
CA ILE A 340 -3.44 -10.44 5.63
C ILE A 340 -2.55 -9.32 5.12
N CYS A 341 -1.27 -9.31 5.49
CA CYS A 341 -0.35 -8.21 5.17
C CYS A 341 1.10 -8.70 5.00
N ILE A 342 1.82 -8.19 4.00
CA ILE A 342 3.27 -8.43 3.83
C ILE A 342 4.01 -7.12 3.54
N ALA A 343 5.18 -6.92 4.14
CA ALA A 343 5.98 -5.71 3.98
C ALA A 343 6.57 -5.57 2.56
N ASP A 344 6.56 -4.35 2.00
CA ASP A 344 7.07 -4.05 0.66
C ASP A 344 8.59 -4.20 0.56
N ARG A 345 9.31 -4.06 1.67
CA ARG A 345 10.75 -4.29 1.87
C ARG A 345 11.01 -4.81 3.28
N TYR A 346 11.93 -5.77 3.41
CA TYR A 346 12.35 -6.38 4.68
C TYR A 346 13.67 -5.78 5.20
N ALA A 347 14.41 -5.05 4.37
CA ALA A 347 15.68 -4.43 4.72
C ALA A 347 15.80 -2.96 4.29
N SER A 348 16.72 -2.26 4.94
CA SER A 348 17.20 -0.91 4.64
C SER A 348 18.06 -0.85 3.37
N GLY A 349 18.15 0.36 2.78
CA GLY A 349 18.99 0.60 1.60
C GLY A 349 20.49 0.42 1.86
N SER A 350 20.94 0.59 3.11
CA SER A 350 22.33 0.33 3.53
C SER A 350 22.52 -1.05 4.19
N LEU A 351 21.45 -1.84 4.31
CA LEU A 351 21.43 -3.21 4.86
C LEU A 351 21.93 -3.30 6.32
N ARG A 352 21.63 -2.28 7.13
CA ARG A 352 21.89 -2.30 8.59
C ARG A 352 20.64 -2.57 9.41
N VAL A 353 19.50 -2.05 8.97
CA VAL A 353 18.17 -2.29 9.56
C VAL A 353 17.42 -3.38 8.79
N PHE A 354 16.81 -4.30 9.52
CA PHE A 354 15.97 -5.41 9.05
C PHE A 354 14.66 -5.50 9.86
N ILE A 355 13.65 -6.19 9.36
CA ILE A 355 12.39 -6.51 10.06
C ILE A 355 12.03 -7.99 9.89
N CYS A 356 11.46 -8.64 10.91
CA CYS A 356 11.18 -10.08 10.94
C CYS A 356 9.81 -10.42 11.56
N GLY A 357 9.22 -11.56 11.20
CA GLY A 357 7.95 -12.03 11.79
C GLY A 357 6.79 -11.05 11.57
N ASP A 358 5.94 -10.87 12.59
CA ASP A 358 4.81 -9.90 12.62
C ASP A 358 5.14 -8.48 12.10
N ALA A 359 6.40 -8.04 12.24
CA ALA A 359 6.86 -6.76 11.73
C ALA A 359 6.97 -6.75 10.19
N ALA A 360 7.17 -7.90 9.55
CA ALA A 360 7.38 -8.10 8.12
C ALA A 360 6.22 -8.83 7.40
N HIS A 361 5.44 -9.68 8.08
CA HIS A 361 4.29 -10.41 7.54
C HIS A 361 3.24 -10.70 8.62
N GLN A 362 1.97 -10.80 8.24
CA GLN A 362 0.80 -11.02 9.12
C GLN A 362 -0.22 -11.90 8.39
N ASN A 363 -0.77 -12.86 9.12
CA ASN A 363 -1.52 -14.00 8.60
C ASN A 363 -2.88 -14.14 9.31
N ILE A 364 -3.79 -14.91 8.70
CA ILE A 364 -4.89 -15.57 9.43
C ILE A 364 -4.26 -16.76 10.21
N PRO A 365 -4.78 -17.19 11.39
CA PRO A 365 -4.04 -18.15 12.21
C PRO A 365 -4.24 -19.60 11.73
N THR A 366 -5.08 -19.80 10.72
CA THR A 366 -5.37 -21.09 10.10
C THR A 366 -4.12 -21.71 9.49
N GLY A 367 -3.81 -22.95 9.90
CA GLY A 367 -2.55 -23.64 9.62
C GLY A 367 -1.33 -23.17 10.41
N GLY A 368 -1.49 -22.26 11.39
CA GLY A 368 -0.44 -21.89 12.34
C GLY A 368 0.81 -21.20 11.77
N TYR A 369 0.80 -20.79 10.50
CA TYR A 369 2.03 -20.44 9.78
C TYR A 369 2.76 -19.18 10.30
N GLY A 370 2.10 -18.26 11.02
CA GLY A 370 2.66 -16.95 11.40
C GLY A 370 3.98 -17.05 12.18
N MET A 371 3.94 -17.63 13.39
CA MET A 371 5.17 -17.81 14.18
C MET A 371 6.18 -18.70 13.45
N ASN A 372 5.73 -19.81 12.85
CA ASN A 372 6.62 -20.78 12.20
C ASN A 372 7.40 -20.15 11.02
N THR A 373 6.77 -19.23 10.27
CA THR A 373 7.46 -18.40 9.27
C THR A 373 8.48 -17.47 9.94
N ALA A 374 8.13 -16.85 11.06
CA ALA A 374 9.01 -15.98 11.82
C ALA A 374 10.20 -16.71 12.46
N VAL A 375 10.08 -17.99 12.84
CA VAL A 375 11.21 -18.84 13.25
C VAL A 375 12.21 -18.92 12.09
N GLY A 376 11.73 -19.33 10.90
CA GLY A 376 12.57 -19.42 9.70
C GLY A 376 13.28 -18.11 9.35
N ASP A 377 12.61 -16.97 9.51
CA ASP A 377 13.23 -15.65 9.30
C ASP A 377 14.40 -15.36 10.25
N CYS A 378 14.25 -15.72 11.52
CA CYS A 378 15.22 -15.40 12.56
C CYS A 378 16.44 -16.32 12.48
N PHE A 379 16.25 -17.58 12.07
CA PHE A 379 17.35 -18.48 11.74
C PHE A 379 18.15 -17.99 10.54
N ASP A 380 17.46 -17.62 9.46
CA ASP A 380 18.04 -17.15 8.21
C ASP A 380 18.80 -15.82 8.39
N LEU A 381 18.17 -14.80 8.99
CA LEU A 381 18.84 -13.52 9.26
C LEU A 381 19.99 -13.69 10.27
N GLY A 382 19.82 -14.51 11.30
CA GLY A 382 20.78 -14.66 12.38
C GLY A 382 22.15 -15.17 11.91
N TRP A 383 22.18 -16.19 11.05
CA TRP A 383 23.46 -16.69 10.53
C TRP A 383 24.10 -15.72 9.54
N LYS A 384 23.30 -15.01 8.73
CA LYS A 384 23.77 -14.04 7.74
C LYS A 384 24.37 -12.78 8.40
N LEU A 385 23.73 -12.26 9.45
CA LEU A 385 24.30 -11.20 10.29
C LEU A 385 25.61 -11.66 10.92
N ALA A 386 25.63 -12.86 11.52
CA ALA A 386 26.83 -13.40 12.15
C ALA A 386 28.00 -13.60 11.19
N ALA A 387 27.73 -14.04 9.95
CA ALA A 387 28.72 -14.20 8.90
C ALA A 387 29.41 -12.87 8.53
N VAL A 388 28.63 -11.80 8.35
CA VAL A 388 29.17 -10.47 8.02
C VAL A 388 29.87 -9.83 9.22
N ILE A 389 29.33 -9.96 10.44
CA ILE A 389 29.96 -9.48 11.68
C ILE A 389 31.30 -10.19 11.94
N ARG A 390 31.40 -11.48 11.61
CA ARG A 390 32.66 -12.26 11.66
C ARG A 390 33.57 -12.06 10.44
N GLY A 391 33.20 -11.21 9.48
CA GLY A 391 34.06 -10.76 8.37
C GLY A 391 34.23 -11.73 7.20
N TRP A 392 33.60 -12.90 7.20
CA TRP A 392 33.65 -13.87 6.09
C TRP A 392 32.43 -13.81 5.16
N GLY A 393 31.31 -13.24 5.61
CA GLY A 393 30.14 -12.96 4.79
C GLY A 393 30.25 -11.63 4.02
N GLY A 394 29.86 -11.63 2.74
CA GLY A 394 29.75 -10.43 1.90
C GLY A 394 28.36 -9.78 1.92
N GLU A 395 28.25 -8.55 1.39
CA GLU A 395 27.01 -7.76 1.44
C GLU A 395 25.79 -8.44 0.77
N SER A 396 25.99 -9.18 -0.33
CA SER A 396 24.89 -9.88 -1.02
C SER A 396 24.26 -10.99 -0.17
N LEU A 397 24.95 -11.46 0.88
CA LEU A 397 24.40 -12.40 1.85
C LEU A 397 23.24 -11.76 2.64
N LEU A 398 23.38 -10.50 3.06
CA LEU A 398 22.30 -9.74 3.69
C LEU A 398 21.18 -9.41 2.71
N ARG A 399 21.51 -9.20 1.42
CA ARG A 399 20.50 -9.02 0.35
C ARG A 399 19.66 -10.28 0.13
N SER A 400 20.20 -11.47 0.39
CA SER A 400 19.45 -12.73 0.20
C SER A 400 18.34 -12.94 1.24
N TYR A 401 18.40 -12.30 2.42
CA TYR A 401 17.33 -12.38 3.43
C TYR A 401 15.95 -12.03 2.84
N GLU A 402 15.84 -10.90 2.14
CA GLU A 402 14.56 -10.50 1.52
C GLU A 402 14.20 -11.40 0.33
N ALA A 403 15.19 -11.80 -0.49
CA ALA A 403 14.96 -12.67 -1.65
C ALA A 403 14.44 -14.07 -1.26
N GLU A 404 14.90 -14.61 -0.12
CA GLU A 404 14.60 -15.97 0.31
C GLU A 404 13.37 -16.06 1.22
N ARG A 405 13.19 -15.12 2.15
CA ARG A 405 12.12 -15.20 3.18
C ARG A 405 10.78 -14.61 2.73
N LYS A 406 10.80 -13.55 1.91
CA LYS A 406 9.59 -12.86 1.44
C LYS A 406 8.71 -13.70 0.51
N PRO A 407 9.23 -14.59 -0.36
CA PRO A 407 8.41 -15.55 -1.09
C PRO A 407 7.72 -16.55 -0.16
N VAL A 408 8.46 -17.14 0.80
CA VAL A 408 7.90 -18.10 1.78
C VAL A 408 6.77 -17.48 2.58
N ALA A 409 6.98 -16.26 3.11
CA ALA A 409 5.93 -15.53 3.83
C ALA A 409 4.69 -15.26 2.96
N ARG A 410 4.86 -15.03 1.65
CA ARG A 410 3.72 -14.87 0.71
C ARG A 410 2.94 -16.17 0.55
N THR A 411 3.61 -17.28 0.25
CA THR A 411 2.97 -18.60 0.08
C THR A 411 2.22 -19.03 1.35
N ASN A 412 2.82 -18.79 2.51
CA ASN A 412 2.20 -19.10 3.81
C ASN A 412 0.99 -18.21 4.12
N ILE A 413 1.03 -16.93 3.73
CA ILE A 413 -0.12 -16.04 3.77
C ILE A 413 -1.23 -16.51 2.84
N GLU A 414 -0.91 -16.77 1.57
CA GLU A 414 -1.86 -17.21 0.54
C GLU A 414 -2.56 -18.51 0.96
N ARG A 415 -1.80 -19.49 1.51
CA ARG A 415 -2.38 -20.75 2.01
C ARG A 415 -3.22 -20.57 3.27
N SER A 416 -2.85 -19.70 4.22
CA SER A 416 -3.70 -19.39 5.38
C SER A 416 -5.07 -18.84 4.95
N GLY A 417 -5.11 -18.06 3.86
CA GLY A 417 -6.34 -17.56 3.26
C GLY A 417 -7.21 -18.66 2.65
N VAL A 418 -6.62 -19.64 1.96
CA VAL A 418 -7.34 -20.80 1.43
C VAL A 418 -8.00 -21.61 2.56
N HIS A 419 -7.24 -21.94 3.60
CA HIS A 419 -7.76 -22.67 4.76
C HIS A 419 -8.91 -21.90 5.44
N HIS A 420 -8.78 -20.59 5.57
CA HIS A 420 -9.84 -19.76 6.13
C HIS A 420 -11.12 -19.75 5.27
N GLN A 421 -10.99 -19.84 3.94
CA GLN A 421 -12.14 -19.88 3.03
C GLN A 421 -13.00 -21.14 3.24
N VAL A 422 -12.36 -22.30 3.46
CA VAL A 422 -13.03 -23.57 3.79
C VAL A 422 -13.95 -23.42 5.00
N HIS A 423 -13.45 -22.76 6.07
CA HIS A 423 -14.27 -22.48 7.24
C HIS A 423 -15.39 -21.46 6.97
N GLN A 424 -15.12 -20.41 6.18
CA GLN A 424 -16.14 -19.43 5.83
C GLN A 424 -17.27 -20.01 4.98
N ASP A 425 -17.00 -20.99 4.13
CA ASP A 425 -17.99 -21.50 3.17
C ASP A 425 -19.06 -22.33 3.86
N TYR A 426 -18.72 -23.27 4.77
CA TYR A 426 -19.75 -23.98 5.55
C TYR A 426 -20.52 -23.06 6.52
N VAL A 427 -19.85 -22.09 7.15
CA VAL A 427 -20.51 -21.11 8.02
C VAL A 427 -21.50 -20.26 7.22
N ARG A 428 -21.16 -19.89 5.98
CA ARG A 428 -22.05 -19.18 5.07
C ARG A 428 -23.27 -20.01 4.68
N TRP A 429 -23.09 -21.29 4.35
CA TRP A 429 -24.21 -22.18 3.99
C TRP A 429 -25.19 -22.37 5.16
N VAL A 430 -24.69 -22.60 6.39
CA VAL A 430 -25.55 -22.71 7.58
C VAL A 430 -26.26 -21.39 7.88
N SER A 431 -25.55 -20.25 7.80
CA SER A 431 -26.16 -18.92 7.97
C SER A 431 -27.28 -18.65 6.95
N GLN A 432 -27.11 -19.10 5.70
CA GLN A 432 -28.13 -19.01 4.65
C GLN A 432 -29.32 -19.94 4.88
N MET A 433 -29.11 -21.12 5.48
CA MET A 433 -30.20 -22.02 5.88
C MET A 433 -31.03 -21.41 7.01
N SER A 434 -30.39 -20.94 8.09
CA SER A 434 -31.08 -20.30 9.23
C SER A 434 -31.85 -19.05 8.80
N ALA A 435 -31.32 -18.26 7.88
CA ALA A 435 -32.00 -17.08 7.32
C ALA A 435 -33.25 -17.41 6.48
N ARG A 436 -33.46 -18.68 6.09
CA ARG A 436 -34.65 -19.17 5.39
C ARG A 436 -35.70 -19.78 6.32
N GLY A 437 -35.50 -19.74 7.63
CA GLY A 437 -36.44 -20.28 8.63
C GLY A 437 -36.50 -21.81 8.71
N ALA A 438 -35.65 -22.53 7.99
CA ALA A 438 -35.56 -23.99 8.06
C ALA A 438 -34.82 -24.42 9.34
N THR A 439 -35.44 -25.29 10.14
CA THR A 439 -34.74 -26.03 11.20
C THR A 439 -33.87 -27.13 10.59
N PRO A 440 -32.81 -27.61 11.27
CA PRO A 440 -31.91 -28.63 10.73
C PRO A 440 -32.55 -30.01 10.49
N ASP A 441 -33.75 -30.26 11.02
CA ASP A 441 -34.21 -31.62 11.35
C ASP A 441 -35.09 -32.30 10.29
N LEU A 442 -35.56 -31.56 9.25
CA LEU A 442 -36.41 -32.11 8.19
C LEU A 442 -35.81 -31.94 6.79
N GLU A 443 -35.30 -33.06 6.25
CA GLU A 443 -34.88 -33.37 4.87
C GLU A 443 -33.83 -32.48 4.18
N VAL A 444 -33.86 -31.15 4.36
CA VAL A 444 -32.86 -30.23 3.78
C VAL A 444 -31.56 -30.20 4.61
N GLY A 445 -31.68 -30.33 5.94
CA GLY A 445 -30.52 -30.25 6.84
C GLY A 445 -29.57 -31.45 6.76
N SER A 446 -30.07 -32.65 6.43
CA SER A 446 -29.20 -33.84 6.23
C SER A 446 -28.37 -33.73 4.95
N ALA A 447 -28.94 -33.19 3.87
CA ALA A 447 -28.22 -32.89 2.63
C ALA A 447 -27.13 -31.84 2.85
N LEU A 448 -27.44 -30.75 3.58
CA LEU A 448 -26.44 -29.75 3.95
C LEU A 448 -25.36 -30.33 4.88
N ARG A 449 -25.73 -31.18 5.85
CA ARG A 449 -24.77 -31.88 6.72
C ARG A 449 -23.78 -32.72 5.91
N GLN A 450 -24.26 -33.49 4.94
CA GLN A 450 -23.39 -34.28 4.07
C GLN A 450 -22.48 -33.38 3.20
N GLN A 451 -23.03 -32.31 2.60
CA GLN A 451 -22.24 -31.33 1.84
C GLN A 451 -21.11 -30.72 2.70
N ILE A 452 -21.38 -30.42 3.96
CA ILE A 452 -20.38 -29.88 4.91
C ILE A 452 -19.31 -30.92 5.21
N ILE A 453 -19.69 -32.17 5.50
CA ILE A 453 -18.77 -33.29 5.75
C ILE A 453 -17.87 -33.54 4.53
N ASP A 454 -18.45 -33.63 3.33
CA ASP A 454 -17.72 -33.87 2.08
C ASP A 454 -16.76 -32.73 1.75
N HIS A 455 -17.16 -31.48 2.00
CA HIS A 455 -16.31 -30.31 1.82
C HIS A 455 -15.12 -30.31 2.80
N ILE A 456 -15.37 -30.54 4.09
CA ILE A 456 -14.34 -30.59 5.14
C ILE A 456 -13.35 -31.76 4.90
N ASN A 457 -13.85 -32.93 4.48
CA ASN A 457 -13.02 -34.09 4.21
C ASN A 457 -12.16 -33.94 2.93
N SER A 458 -12.65 -33.20 1.93
CA SER A 458 -11.90 -32.90 0.70
C SER A 458 -10.90 -31.74 0.83
N HIS A 459 -10.98 -30.96 1.92
CA HIS A 459 -10.18 -29.75 2.14
C HIS A 459 -9.38 -29.79 3.45
N ASP A 460 -8.98 -30.98 3.91
CA ASP A 460 -8.25 -31.23 5.17
C ASP A 460 -6.78 -30.77 5.20
N GLY A 461 -6.42 -29.77 4.38
CA GLY A 461 -5.05 -29.28 4.20
C GLY A 461 -4.50 -28.48 5.37
N GLU A 462 -5.35 -27.90 6.23
CA GLU A 462 -4.95 -26.92 7.24
C GLU A 462 -3.73 -27.37 8.07
N ASN A 463 -3.81 -28.60 8.57
CA ASN A 463 -2.82 -29.18 9.49
C ASN A 463 -2.07 -30.37 8.89
N LYS A 464 -2.17 -30.56 7.56
CA LYS A 464 -1.59 -31.70 6.81
C LYS A 464 -0.75 -31.29 5.59
N ASP A 465 -0.70 -30.00 5.25
CA ASP A 465 0.06 -29.47 4.12
C ASP A 465 1.57 -29.36 4.40
N HIS A 466 2.22 -30.49 4.63
CA HIS A 466 3.65 -30.55 4.97
C HIS A 466 4.57 -30.06 3.83
N GLY A 467 4.09 -30.00 2.58
CA GLY A 467 4.78 -29.38 1.46
C GLY A 467 4.95 -27.86 1.60
N ILE A 468 4.02 -27.18 2.28
CA ILE A 468 4.15 -25.77 2.68
C ILE A 468 5.22 -25.60 3.78
N GLU A 469 5.27 -26.53 4.74
CA GLU A 469 6.14 -26.44 5.90
C GLU A 469 7.61 -26.76 5.60
N LEU A 470 7.85 -27.76 4.74
CA LEU A 470 9.17 -28.36 4.51
C LEU A 470 9.68 -28.16 3.09
N GLY A 471 8.78 -28.02 2.11
CA GLY A 471 9.10 -28.08 0.68
C GLY A 471 9.48 -26.77 0.00
N TYR A 472 9.43 -25.63 0.69
CA TYR A 472 9.78 -24.34 0.10
C TYR A 472 11.26 -24.28 -0.33
N ARG A 473 11.53 -23.57 -1.44
CA ARG A 473 12.87 -23.49 -2.06
C ARG A 473 13.28 -22.05 -2.33
N TYR A 474 14.58 -21.80 -2.25
CA TYR A 474 15.21 -20.47 -2.36
C TYR A 474 15.77 -20.18 -3.77
N ASN A 475 14.97 -20.43 -4.81
CA ASN A 475 15.42 -20.45 -6.22
C ASN A 475 15.98 -19.10 -6.72
N ASP A 476 15.40 -17.97 -6.30
CA ASP A 476 15.85 -16.61 -6.66
C ASP A 476 17.01 -16.08 -5.80
N SER A 477 17.70 -16.94 -5.01
CA SER A 477 18.72 -16.49 -4.07
C SER A 477 20.03 -16.06 -4.76
N PRO A 478 20.58 -14.86 -4.45
CA PRO A 478 21.90 -14.43 -4.92
C PRO A 478 23.09 -15.14 -4.24
N VAL A 479 22.86 -16.13 -3.37
CA VAL A 479 23.92 -16.91 -2.67
C VAL A 479 23.71 -18.44 -2.76
N ILE A 480 22.83 -18.90 -3.65
CA ILE A 480 22.64 -20.32 -3.97
C ILE A 480 22.95 -20.53 -5.44
N ILE A 481 23.69 -21.59 -5.76
CA ILE A 481 24.18 -21.82 -7.12
C ILE A 481 23.09 -22.56 -7.90
N PRO A 482 22.48 -21.95 -8.93
CA PRO A 482 21.41 -22.59 -9.70
C PRO A 482 21.97 -23.74 -10.54
N GLU A 483 21.25 -24.87 -10.55
CA GLU A 483 21.53 -25.98 -11.45
C GLU A 483 20.79 -25.75 -12.77
N THR A 484 21.52 -25.79 -13.88
CA THR A 484 20.98 -25.52 -15.24
C THR A 484 20.99 -26.75 -16.15
N ALA A 485 21.38 -27.92 -15.62
CA ALA A 485 21.57 -29.16 -16.37
C ALA A 485 20.41 -30.15 -16.23
N THR A 486 19.59 -30.00 -15.19
CA THR A 486 18.48 -30.90 -14.85
C THR A 486 17.19 -30.08 -14.62
N THR A 487 16.04 -30.73 -14.68
CA THR A 487 14.74 -30.09 -14.41
C THR A 487 14.50 -29.98 -12.91
N GLU A 488 13.94 -28.86 -12.46
CA GLU A 488 13.50 -28.72 -11.07
C GLU A 488 12.40 -29.75 -10.73
N PRO A 489 12.50 -30.49 -9.60
CA PRO A 489 11.45 -31.43 -9.19
C PRO A 489 10.13 -30.71 -8.91
N GLU A 490 9.00 -31.37 -9.16
CA GLU A 490 7.69 -30.81 -8.86
C GLU A 490 7.57 -30.36 -7.39
N TRP A 491 6.79 -29.31 -7.13
CA TRP A 491 6.45 -28.86 -5.79
C TRP A 491 4.95 -29.02 -5.56
N ASN A 492 4.59 -29.56 -4.40
CA ASN A 492 3.23 -29.83 -4.00
C ASN A 492 2.99 -29.20 -2.62
N ALA A 493 1.82 -28.58 -2.41
CA ALA A 493 1.48 -27.98 -1.12
C ALA A 493 1.20 -29.02 -0.03
N ARG A 494 0.57 -30.14 -0.41
CA ARG A 494 0.15 -31.21 0.50
C ARG A 494 1.32 -32.10 0.92
N GLN A 495 2.04 -32.64 -0.06
CA GLN A 495 3.12 -33.61 0.17
C GLN A 495 4.49 -32.94 0.06
N TYR A 496 5.38 -33.18 1.02
CA TYR A 496 6.78 -32.81 0.91
C TYR A 496 7.53 -33.81 0.03
N VAL A 497 8.02 -33.34 -1.11
CA VAL A 497 8.87 -34.13 -2.03
C VAL A 497 10.33 -33.94 -1.62
N PRO A 498 11.04 -34.97 -1.12
CA PRO A 498 12.43 -34.85 -0.73
C PRO A 498 13.33 -34.56 -1.94
N SER A 499 14.20 -33.55 -1.83
CA SER A 499 15.20 -33.26 -2.85
C SER A 499 16.39 -32.51 -2.29
N THR A 500 17.56 -32.76 -2.86
CA THR A 500 18.78 -31.95 -2.65
C THR A 500 18.89 -30.75 -3.59
N TRP A 501 17.85 -30.44 -4.39
CA TRP A 501 17.84 -29.30 -5.32
C TRP A 501 18.36 -28.00 -4.66
N PRO A 502 19.25 -27.22 -5.30
CA PRO A 502 19.79 -26.01 -4.71
C PRO A 502 18.67 -25.05 -4.24
N GLY A 503 18.71 -24.64 -2.98
CA GLY A 503 17.67 -23.83 -2.34
C GLY A 503 16.61 -24.62 -1.58
N ALA A 504 16.47 -25.92 -1.82
CA ALA A 504 15.62 -26.78 -1.01
C ALA A 504 16.22 -27.00 0.39
N ARG A 505 15.35 -27.32 1.35
CA ARG A 505 15.71 -27.91 2.63
C ARG A 505 16.35 -29.29 2.40
N ALA A 506 17.45 -29.59 3.09
CA ALA A 506 18.06 -30.92 3.02
C ALA A 506 17.11 -32.04 3.53
N PRO A 507 16.97 -33.17 2.82
CA PRO A 507 16.17 -34.30 3.29
C PRO A 507 16.70 -34.86 4.61
N HIS A 508 15.78 -35.12 5.55
CA HIS A 508 16.09 -35.86 6.77
C HIS A 508 16.19 -37.34 6.43
N VAL A 509 17.30 -37.98 6.76
CA VAL A 509 17.49 -39.42 6.63
C VAL A 509 18.22 -39.90 7.90
N PHE A 510 17.94 -41.10 8.37
CA PHE A 510 18.75 -41.85 9.31
C PHE A 510 19.84 -42.63 8.57
N LEU A 511 21.03 -42.71 9.18
CA LEU A 511 22.14 -43.52 8.69
C LEU A 511 21.85 -45.03 8.81
N SER A 512 22.80 -45.85 8.35
CA SER A 512 22.81 -47.30 8.51
C SER A 512 22.68 -47.80 9.97
N ASP A 513 22.92 -46.94 10.97
CA ASP A 513 22.72 -47.24 12.40
C ASP A 513 21.27 -47.14 12.88
N GLY A 514 20.36 -46.56 12.09
CA GLY A 514 18.94 -46.39 12.41
C GLY A 514 18.60 -45.32 13.45
N GLU A 515 19.57 -44.56 13.97
CA GLU A 515 19.38 -43.58 15.06
C GLU A 515 20.02 -42.21 14.77
N THR A 516 21.20 -42.18 14.13
CA THR A 516 21.87 -40.93 13.75
C THR A 516 21.22 -40.34 12.51
N SER A 517 20.87 -39.04 12.54
CA SER A 517 20.36 -38.37 11.34
C SER A 517 21.40 -37.51 10.62
N THR A 518 21.28 -37.43 9.29
CA THR A 518 21.89 -36.39 8.44
C THR A 518 21.75 -34.97 9.01
N HIS A 519 20.63 -34.66 9.67
CA HIS A 519 20.39 -33.34 10.30
C HIS A 519 21.20 -33.14 11.59
N ASP A 520 21.33 -34.19 12.41
CA ASP A 520 22.13 -34.16 13.65
C ASP A 520 23.64 -34.07 13.33
N LEU A 521 24.05 -34.41 12.10
CA LEU A 521 25.41 -34.23 11.59
C LEU A 521 25.75 -32.80 11.14
N PHE A 522 24.80 -31.85 11.05
CA PHE A 522 25.12 -30.49 10.59
C PHE A 522 26.10 -29.77 11.53
N GLY A 523 27.04 -29.03 10.94
CA GLY A 523 27.94 -28.14 11.66
C GLY A 523 27.24 -26.83 12.07
N PRO A 524 27.88 -26.01 12.92
CA PRO A 524 27.34 -24.71 13.28
C PRO A 524 27.37 -23.69 12.13
N ASN A 525 28.12 -23.95 11.05
CA ASN A 525 28.21 -23.10 9.86
C ASN A 525 27.92 -23.96 8.62
N PHE A 526 28.68 -23.82 7.52
CA PHE A 526 28.49 -24.70 6.36
C PHE A 526 28.89 -26.15 6.68
N THR A 527 28.25 -27.10 5.99
CA THR A 527 28.58 -28.53 6.08
C THR A 527 28.66 -29.14 4.68
N LEU A 528 29.82 -29.69 4.30
CA LEU A 528 29.99 -30.48 3.08
C LEU A 528 29.84 -31.97 3.41
N PHE A 529 28.91 -32.64 2.73
CA PHE A 529 28.82 -34.09 2.68
C PHE A 529 29.47 -34.57 1.38
N ASP A 530 30.30 -35.62 1.47
CA ASP A 530 30.95 -36.30 0.36
C ASP A 530 30.68 -37.82 0.48
N PHE A 531 29.96 -38.35 -0.49
CA PHE A 531 29.61 -39.76 -0.65
C PHE A 531 30.52 -40.46 -1.67
N SER A 532 31.41 -39.73 -2.36
CA SER A 532 32.32 -40.32 -3.33
C SER A 532 33.26 -41.34 -2.67
N ARG A 533 33.43 -42.51 -3.30
CA ARG A 533 34.22 -43.62 -2.73
C ARG A 533 35.65 -43.22 -2.41
N ASP A 534 36.25 -42.33 -3.21
CA ASP A 534 37.63 -41.87 -3.03
C ASP A 534 37.78 -40.58 -2.21
N GLY A 535 36.68 -39.92 -1.81
CA GLY A 535 36.70 -38.67 -1.03
C GLY A 535 37.20 -37.46 -1.83
N VAL A 536 36.89 -37.41 -3.12
CA VAL A 536 37.45 -36.46 -4.10
C VAL A 536 37.07 -35.01 -3.76
N TRP A 537 35.85 -34.79 -3.25
CA TRP A 537 35.35 -33.45 -2.95
C TRP A 537 35.94 -32.91 -1.65
N LEU A 538 36.11 -33.76 -0.64
CA LEU A 538 36.81 -33.41 0.61
C LEU A 538 38.22 -32.87 0.35
N ALA A 539 39.00 -33.58 -0.46
CA ALA A 539 40.36 -33.17 -0.83
C ALA A 539 40.35 -31.77 -1.50
N ARG A 540 39.42 -31.53 -2.43
CA ARG A 540 39.31 -30.26 -3.18
C ARG A 540 38.85 -29.08 -2.33
N PHE A 541 37.86 -29.27 -1.46
CA PHE A 541 37.39 -28.20 -0.56
C PHE A 541 38.42 -27.88 0.55
N SER A 542 39.23 -28.85 0.98
CA SER A 542 40.25 -28.62 2.02
C SER A 542 41.28 -27.55 1.64
N GLY A 543 41.65 -27.44 0.35
CA GLY A 543 42.64 -26.48 -0.13
C GLY A 543 42.18 -25.02 -0.05
N PHE A 544 40.90 -24.74 -0.30
CA PHE A 544 40.36 -23.37 -0.32
C PHE A 544 39.81 -22.88 1.02
N TYR A 545 39.45 -23.78 1.93
CA TYR A 545 38.99 -23.44 3.29
C TYR A 545 39.94 -22.46 4.01
N ASN A 546 41.25 -22.78 4.02
CA ASN A 546 42.27 -21.99 4.69
C ASN A 546 42.46 -20.57 4.09
N ALA A 547 42.09 -20.37 2.81
CA ALA A 547 42.28 -19.10 2.12
C ALA A 547 41.16 -18.08 2.42
N LEU A 548 39.94 -18.56 2.69
CA LEU A 548 38.75 -17.70 2.89
C LEU A 548 38.35 -17.53 4.37
N SER A 549 38.90 -18.34 5.29
CA SER A 549 38.52 -18.35 6.73
C SER A 549 37.03 -18.65 7.02
N THR A 550 36.27 -19.11 6.02
CA THR A 550 34.85 -19.47 6.13
C THR A 550 34.71 -20.81 6.87
N PRO A 551 34.05 -20.88 8.05
CA PRO A 551 33.93 -22.13 8.79
C PRO A 551 33.11 -23.19 8.04
N LEU A 552 33.74 -24.34 7.76
CA LEU A 552 33.16 -25.46 7.02
C LEU A 552 33.41 -26.77 7.79
N LYS A 553 32.34 -27.52 8.11
CA LYS A 553 32.42 -28.91 8.57
C LYS A 553 32.47 -29.82 7.35
N THR A 554 33.32 -30.83 7.35
CA THR A 554 33.51 -31.77 6.22
C THR A 554 33.25 -33.20 6.68
N LEU A 555 32.39 -33.94 5.96
CA LEU A 555 31.95 -35.28 6.31
C LEU A 555 32.10 -36.23 5.12
N ARG A 556 32.72 -37.40 5.35
CA ARG A 556 32.76 -38.52 4.40
C ARG A 556 31.71 -39.54 4.82
N LEU A 557 30.77 -39.86 3.94
CA LEU A 557 29.74 -40.89 4.16
C LEU A 557 29.70 -41.89 2.99
N SER A 558 30.88 -42.30 2.50
CA SER A 558 31.03 -43.19 1.33
C SER A 558 30.53 -44.62 1.52
N GLU A 559 30.05 -44.97 2.73
CA GLU A 559 29.44 -46.26 3.08
C GLU A 559 27.90 -46.16 3.20
N GLU A 560 27.35 -44.93 3.21
CA GLU A 560 25.91 -44.66 3.40
C GLU A 560 25.16 -44.63 2.05
N GLU A 561 25.19 -45.76 1.33
CA GLU A 561 24.57 -45.90 -0.01
C GLU A 561 23.07 -45.54 -0.03
N HIS A 562 22.35 -45.79 1.07
CA HIS A 562 20.94 -45.39 1.24
C HIS A 562 20.75 -43.87 1.22
N VAL A 563 21.58 -43.13 1.98
CA VAL A 563 21.54 -41.66 2.01
C VAL A 563 21.95 -41.09 0.65
N HIS A 564 23.01 -41.63 0.05
CA HIS A 564 23.48 -41.23 -1.30
C HIS A 564 22.38 -41.42 -2.36
N LYS A 565 21.64 -42.54 -2.31
CA LYS A 565 20.52 -42.84 -3.22
C LYS A 565 19.36 -41.84 -3.10
N ILE A 566 19.03 -41.38 -1.88
CA ILE A 566 18.00 -40.34 -1.66
C ILE A 566 18.53 -38.95 -2.06
N TRP A 567 19.80 -38.66 -1.78
CA TRP A 567 20.41 -37.37 -2.06
C TRP A 567 20.85 -37.20 -3.53
N GLN A 568 20.95 -38.30 -4.27
CA GLN A 568 21.18 -38.41 -5.73
C GLN A 568 22.47 -37.73 -6.23
N ARG A 569 23.42 -37.44 -5.34
CA ARG A 569 24.57 -36.56 -5.59
C ARG A 569 25.78 -36.95 -4.73
N ASP A 570 26.95 -37.00 -5.37
CA ASP A 570 28.21 -37.42 -4.72
C ASP A 570 28.74 -36.41 -3.71
N ALA A 571 28.43 -35.12 -3.87
CA ALA A 571 28.68 -34.12 -2.84
C ALA A 571 27.56 -33.09 -2.74
N VAL A 572 27.26 -32.65 -1.51
CA VAL A 572 26.22 -31.66 -1.23
C VAL A 572 26.71 -30.69 -0.15
N LEU A 573 26.59 -29.38 -0.41
CA LEU A 573 27.00 -28.29 0.48
C LEU A 573 25.76 -27.67 1.15
N ILE A 574 25.66 -27.85 2.47
CA ILE A 574 24.55 -27.42 3.32
C ILE A 574 24.90 -26.11 4.03
N ARG A 575 23.95 -25.18 4.07
CA ARG A 575 23.99 -23.89 4.78
C ARG A 575 23.79 -24.05 6.29
N PRO A 576 24.12 -23.01 7.10
CA PRO A 576 23.90 -23.04 8.55
C PRO A 576 22.41 -23.12 8.99
N ASP A 577 21.47 -22.99 8.05
CA ASP A 577 20.02 -23.14 8.24
C ASP A 577 19.45 -24.47 7.70
N GLY A 578 20.31 -25.37 7.19
CA GLY A 578 19.92 -26.67 6.65
C GLY A 578 19.38 -26.64 5.21
N HIS A 579 19.50 -25.53 4.47
CA HIS A 579 19.21 -25.49 3.04
C HIS A 579 20.45 -25.85 2.20
N VAL A 580 20.25 -26.46 1.03
CA VAL A 580 21.34 -26.77 0.08
C VAL A 580 21.78 -25.49 -0.63
N ALA A 581 23.08 -25.16 -0.58
CA ALA A 581 23.66 -24.06 -1.36
C ALA A 581 24.16 -24.51 -2.74
N TRP A 582 24.63 -25.76 -2.83
CA TRP A 582 25.23 -26.37 -4.01
C TRP A 582 25.25 -27.91 -3.88
N ARG A 583 25.24 -28.61 -5.01
CA ARG A 583 25.47 -30.06 -5.10
C ARG A 583 26.30 -30.39 -6.36
N SER A 584 26.98 -31.52 -6.38
CA SER A 584 27.81 -31.94 -7.52
C SER A 584 26.99 -32.07 -8.81
N PRO A 585 27.57 -31.80 -10.00
CA PRO A 585 26.95 -32.19 -11.25
C PRO A 585 27.04 -33.71 -11.46
N GLU A 586 26.10 -34.29 -12.21
CA GLU A 586 26.13 -35.72 -12.54
C GLU A 586 27.32 -36.06 -13.44
N GLY A 587 28.12 -37.05 -13.04
CA GLY A 587 29.20 -37.61 -13.86
C GLY A 587 30.33 -36.63 -14.23
N SER A 588 30.52 -35.53 -13.49
CA SER A 588 31.54 -34.52 -13.81
C SER A 588 32.33 -34.01 -12.61
N ASP A 589 33.61 -34.32 -12.60
CA ASP A 589 34.57 -33.85 -11.60
C ASP A 589 35.24 -32.52 -12.00
N GLN A 590 34.61 -31.66 -12.81
CA GLN A 590 35.15 -30.35 -13.19
C GLN A 590 34.29 -29.20 -12.66
N VAL A 591 34.63 -28.72 -11.46
CA VAL A 591 33.93 -27.59 -10.80
C VAL A 591 34.92 -26.69 -10.07
N ASP A 592 34.69 -25.38 -10.19
CA ASP A 592 35.49 -24.31 -9.59
C ASP A 592 35.06 -24.07 -8.13
N ILE A 593 35.84 -24.62 -7.19
CA ILE A 593 35.57 -24.56 -5.75
C ILE A 593 35.73 -23.15 -5.18
N GLU A 594 36.66 -22.36 -5.72
CA GLU A 594 36.87 -20.96 -5.33
C GLU A 594 35.60 -20.14 -5.64
N LYS A 595 35.12 -20.26 -6.88
CA LYS A 595 33.87 -19.65 -7.33
C LYS A 595 32.65 -20.15 -6.58
N ILE A 596 32.58 -21.43 -6.19
CA ILE A 596 31.50 -21.92 -5.30
C ILE A 596 31.53 -21.17 -3.97
N LEU A 597 32.65 -21.26 -3.24
CA LEU A 597 32.74 -20.76 -1.87
C LEU A 597 32.53 -19.25 -1.79
N GLY A 598 33.10 -18.47 -2.71
CA GLY A 598 32.91 -17.03 -2.75
C GLY A 598 31.60 -16.55 -3.40
N PHE A 599 30.81 -17.44 -4.01
CA PHE A 599 29.41 -17.17 -4.37
C PHE A 599 28.49 -17.36 -3.15
N VAL A 600 28.57 -18.53 -2.48
CA VAL A 600 27.69 -18.85 -1.34
C VAL A 600 27.96 -18.02 -0.08
N THR A 601 29.16 -17.43 0.04
CA THR A 601 29.51 -16.43 1.06
C THR A 601 29.35 -14.98 0.58
N ALA A 602 29.07 -14.75 -0.71
CA ALA A 602 29.12 -13.46 -1.39
C ALA A 602 30.48 -12.71 -1.36
N TYR A 603 31.58 -13.38 -1.01
CA TYR A 603 32.87 -12.73 -0.75
C TYR A 603 33.58 -12.18 -2.00
N PHE A 604 33.47 -12.82 -3.17
CA PHE A 604 34.30 -12.45 -4.34
C PHE A 604 34.02 -11.07 -4.94
N ILE A 605 32.83 -10.50 -4.70
CA ILE A 605 32.47 -9.17 -5.19
C ILE A 605 33.28 -8.07 -4.48
N ALA A 606 33.80 -8.33 -3.28
CA ALA A 606 34.56 -7.35 -2.50
C ALA A 606 36.00 -7.14 -2.99
N ILE A 607 36.71 -8.20 -3.38
CA ILE A 607 38.16 -8.13 -3.67
C ILE A 607 38.45 -7.32 -4.94
N ARG A 608 37.69 -7.53 -6.03
CA ARG A 608 37.86 -6.77 -7.29
C ARG A 608 37.55 -5.26 -7.17
N ARG A 609 37.01 -4.79 -6.05
CA ARG A 609 36.85 -3.36 -5.72
C ARG A 609 37.92 -2.80 -4.77
N ARG A 610 38.80 -3.65 -4.20
CA ARG A 610 39.90 -3.23 -3.31
C ARG A 610 41.29 -3.48 -3.90
N ALA A 611 41.46 -4.45 -4.79
CA ALA A 611 42.71 -4.71 -5.48
C ALA A 611 42.94 -3.69 -6.62
N GLY A 612 43.44 -2.51 -6.26
CA GLY A 612 43.86 -1.50 -7.23
C GLY A 612 45.12 -1.93 -7.98
N SER A 613 44.98 -2.30 -9.25
CA SER A 613 46.10 -2.61 -10.15
C SER A 613 45.89 -1.89 -11.49
N VAL A 614 46.86 -1.09 -11.90
CA VAL A 614 46.80 -0.28 -13.13
C VAL A 614 47.76 -0.85 -14.17
N SER A 615 47.20 -1.39 -15.25
CA SER A 615 47.90 -1.58 -16.54
C SER A 615 46.87 -1.78 -17.66
N GLU A 616 47.13 -1.22 -18.83
CA GLU A 616 46.19 -1.12 -19.95
C GLU A 616 46.14 -2.38 -20.82
N VAL A 617 45.03 -2.56 -21.54
CA VAL A 617 45.09 -2.83 -22.99
C VAL A 617 44.04 -1.97 -23.68
N PHE A 618 44.48 -0.96 -24.44
CA PHE A 618 43.63 -0.22 -25.38
C PHE A 618 43.40 -1.04 -26.65
N PHE A 619 42.22 -0.93 -27.26
CA PHE A 619 42.12 -0.90 -28.72
C PHE A 619 41.06 0.11 -29.17
N PHE A 620 41.27 0.65 -30.37
CA PHE A 620 40.54 1.79 -30.98
C PHE A 620 39.07 1.43 -31.30
N SER A 621 38.13 2.38 -31.45
CA SER A 621 38.29 3.60 -32.27
C SER A 621 37.52 4.85 -31.79
N SER A 622 37.73 5.94 -32.55
CA SER A 622 37.50 7.33 -32.18
C SER A 622 36.25 7.96 -32.80
N SER A 623 35.56 8.81 -32.04
CA SER A 623 35.01 10.08 -32.56
C SER A 623 34.84 11.10 -31.43
N VAL A 624 34.86 12.39 -31.77
CA VAL A 624 34.85 13.51 -30.82
C VAL A 624 33.55 14.31 -30.96
N SER A 625 32.89 14.64 -29.86
CA SER A 625 32.01 15.83 -29.76
C SER A 625 31.75 16.22 -28.30
N HIS A 626 31.42 17.50 -28.07
CA HIS A 626 31.03 18.00 -26.75
C HIS A 626 29.57 17.61 -26.43
N ASN A 627 29.26 17.26 -25.18
CA ASN A 627 27.92 17.46 -24.60
C ASN A 627 27.88 17.29 -23.07
N TRP A 628 28.14 18.36 -22.32
CA TRP A 628 28.04 18.40 -20.85
C TRP A 628 26.59 18.22 -20.34
N TRP A 629 25.59 18.37 -21.19
CA TRP A 629 24.17 18.14 -20.86
C TRP A 629 23.77 16.66 -20.77
N LEU A 630 24.49 15.72 -21.41
CA LEU A 630 24.13 14.29 -21.38
C LEU A 630 24.43 13.63 -20.03
N ALA A 631 25.37 14.17 -19.24
CA ALA A 631 25.76 13.63 -17.94
C ALA A 631 24.63 13.62 -16.90
N ALA A 632 23.67 14.55 -17.01
CA ALA A 632 22.53 14.66 -16.09
C ALA A 632 21.39 13.66 -16.37
N VAL A 633 21.37 13.03 -17.56
CA VAL A 633 20.26 12.17 -18.02
C VAL A 633 20.66 10.68 -18.06
N SER A 634 21.94 10.38 -18.29
CA SER A 634 22.42 9.00 -18.48
C SER A 634 22.12 8.01 -17.33
N PRO A 635 22.25 8.35 -16.03
CA PRO A 635 22.19 7.35 -14.94
C PRO A 635 20.85 6.60 -14.82
N ALA A 636 19.76 7.12 -15.40
CA ALA A 636 18.43 6.54 -15.33
C ALA A 636 18.10 5.56 -16.49
N MET A 637 18.93 5.50 -17.55
CA MET A 637 18.62 4.70 -18.75
C MET A 637 19.69 3.67 -19.15
N THR A 638 20.94 3.79 -18.68
CA THR A 638 22.03 2.87 -19.09
C THR A 638 22.29 1.69 -18.16
N SER A 639 21.40 1.41 -17.19
CA SER A 639 21.48 0.23 -16.30
C SER A 639 20.23 -0.66 -16.31
N ILE A 640 19.33 -0.48 -17.28
CA ILE A 640 18.07 -1.23 -17.38
C ILE A 640 18.02 -1.94 -18.73
N ASN A 641 18.73 -3.08 -18.85
CA ASN A 641 18.61 -3.99 -19.99
C ASN A 641 17.42 -4.96 -19.80
N VAL A 642 16.32 -4.46 -19.21
CA VAL A 642 15.06 -5.20 -19.04
C VAL A 642 14.34 -5.17 -20.38
N ARG A 643 14.19 -6.34 -21.01
CA ARG A 643 13.29 -6.53 -22.15
C ARG A 643 11.85 -6.37 -21.68
N LEU A 644 11.37 -5.13 -21.67
CA LEU A 644 9.97 -4.80 -21.39
C LEU A 644 9.07 -5.53 -22.40
N ALA A 645 8.06 -6.24 -21.90
CA ALA A 645 7.15 -7.01 -22.75
C ALA A 645 6.41 -6.12 -23.76
N PRO A 646 6.07 -6.62 -24.98
CA PRO A 646 5.48 -5.81 -26.05
C PRO A 646 4.23 -5.02 -25.62
N GLY A 647 3.33 -5.62 -24.84
CA GLY A 647 2.16 -4.94 -24.29
C GLY A 647 2.50 -3.76 -23.36
N VAL A 648 3.58 -3.86 -22.59
CA VAL A 648 4.02 -2.78 -21.68
C VAL A 648 4.55 -1.59 -22.47
N ILE A 649 5.34 -1.84 -23.51
CA ILE A 649 5.86 -0.79 -24.41
C ILE A 649 4.69 -0.08 -25.12
N ARG A 650 3.72 -0.83 -25.64
CA ARG A 650 2.51 -0.29 -26.27
C ARG A 650 1.68 0.56 -25.29
N LEU A 651 1.53 0.10 -24.05
CA LEU A 651 0.79 0.84 -23.01
C LEU A 651 1.46 2.19 -22.67
N TYR A 652 2.79 2.22 -22.49
CA TYR A 652 3.50 3.49 -22.25
C TYR A 652 3.45 4.41 -23.47
N PHE A 653 3.58 3.88 -24.69
CA PHE A 653 3.43 4.65 -25.93
C PHE A 653 2.04 5.29 -26.05
N LEU A 654 0.97 4.53 -25.81
CA LEU A 654 -0.40 5.06 -25.78
C LEU A 654 -0.54 6.15 -24.71
N CYS A 655 -0.10 5.91 -23.47
CA CYS A 655 -0.21 6.93 -22.42
C CYS A 655 0.57 8.21 -22.74
N PHE A 656 1.74 8.12 -23.40
CA PHE A 656 2.50 9.28 -23.86
C PHE A 656 1.76 10.03 -24.97
N TYR A 657 1.26 9.30 -25.98
CA TYR A 657 0.45 9.86 -27.08
C TYR A 657 -0.78 10.62 -26.56
N PHE A 658 -1.51 10.05 -25.60
CA PHE A 658 -2.67 10.70 -25.01
C PHE A 658 -2.30 11.93 -24.15
N GLY A 659 -1.09 11.97 -23.59
CA GLY A 659 -0.53 13.19 -22.98
C GLY A 659 -0.35 14.35 -23.97
N ILE A 660 -0.14 14.07 -25.27
CA ILE A 660 -0.13 15.10 -26.32
C ILE A 660 -1.53 15.71 -26.47
N GLY A 661 -2.60 14.91 -26.38
CA GLY A 661 -3.98 15.41 -26.38
C GLY A 661 -4.27 16.37 -25.22
N ALA A 662 -3.76 16.06 -24.03
CA ALA A 662 -3.84 16.99 -22.89
C ALA A 662 -2.98 18.26 -23.08
N SER A 663 -1.88 18.19 -23.83
CA SER A 663 -1.05 19.36 -24.15
C SER A 663 -1.77 20.39 -25.03
N VAL A 664 -2.71 19.97 -25.89
CA VAL A 664 -3.55 20.88 -26.70
C VAL A 664 -4.42 21.77 -25.79
N TRP A 665 -5.07 21.17 -24.77
CA TRP A 665 -5.81 21.92 -23.75
C TRP A 665 -4.92 22.91 -23.01
N GLY A 666 -3.71 22.48 -22.61
CA GLY A 666 -2.74 23.34 -21.95
C GLY A 666 -2.32 24.52 -22.83
N TYR A 667 -2.07 24.28 -24.11
CA TYR A 667 -1.62 25.29 -25.06
C TYR A 667 -2.65 26.43 -25.21
N ASN A 668 -3.94 26.11 -25.37
CA ASN A 668 -5.01 27.10 -25.52
C ASN A 668 -5.10 28.08 -24.32
N ILE A 669 -4.87 27.58 -23.10
CA ILE A 669 -4.80 28.38 -21.88
C ILE A 669 -3.52 29.25 -21.86
N GLY A 670 -2.36 28.63 -22.12
CA GLY A 670 -1.07 29.32 -22.10
C GLY A 670 -1.00 30.46 -23.12
N ILE A 671 -1.36 30.18 -24.38
CA ILE A 671 -1.18 31.12 -25.49
C ILE A 671 -2.06 32.37 -25.34
N LEU A 672 -3.30 32.23 -24.86
CA LEU A 672 -4.22 33.36 -24.68
C LEU A 672 -3.63 34.45 -23.77
N SER A 673 -2.97 34.08 -22.68
CA SER A 673 -2.33 35.06 -21.77
C SER A 673 -1.32 35.98 -22.47
N SER A 674 -0.59 35.44 -23.47
CA SER A 674 0.36 36.21 -24.29
C SER A 674 -0.30 37.06 -25.37
N ILE A 675 -1.43 36.61 -25.91
CA ILE A 675 -2.17 37.29 -26.98
C ILE A 675 -2.84 38.57 -26.47
N LEU A 676 -3.37 38.58 -25.23
CA LEU A 676 -4.03 39.76 -24.64
C LEU A 676 -3.10 40.98 -24.45
N VAL A 677 -1.77 40.76 -24.44
CA VAL A 677 -0.74 41.80 -24.39
C VAL A 677 -0.02 42.03 -25.74
N HIS A 678 -0.46 41.37 -26.82
CA HIS A 678 0.11 41.57 -28.15
C HIS A 678 -0.47 42.83 -28.82
N PRO A 679 0.35 43.81 -29.27
CA PRO A 679 -0.14 45.07 -29.84
C PRO A 679 -1.12 44.87 -31.02
N GLY A 680 -0.72 44.09 -32.02
CA GLY A 680 -1.55 43.82 -33.20
C GLY A 680 -2.84 43.04 -32.94
N TRP A 681 -3.02 42.45 -31.74
CA TRP A 681 -4.30 41.82 -31.35
C TRP A 681 -5.29 42.88 -30.84
N ARG A 682 -4.81 43.85 -30.04
CA ARG A 682 -5.63 44.99 -29.60
C ARG A 682 -6.04 45.86 -30.79
N GLU A 683 -5.11 46.13 -31.70
CA GLU A 683 -5.35 46.88 -32.94
C GLU A 683 -6.42 46.20 -33.82
N ALA A 684 -6.28 44.89 -34.07
CA ALA A 684 -7.24 44.11 -34.87
C ALA A 684 -8.66 44.02 -34.26
N LEU A 685 -8.83 44.35 -32.98
CA LEU A 685 -10.09 44.36 -32.24
C LEU A 685 -10.59 45.77 -31.86
N GLY A 686 -9.87 46.84 -32.25
CA GLY A 686 -10.26 48.23 -31.95
C GLY A 686 -10.06 48.64 -30.49
N ASP A 687 -8.98 48.18 -29.85
CA ASP A 687 -8.64 48.29 -28.42
C ASP A 687 -9.80 47.86 -27.49
N PRO A 688 -10.07 46.56 -27.36
CA PRO A 688 -11.26 46.05 -26.68
C PRO A 688 -11.27 46.44 -25.20
N SER A 689 -12.34 47.09 -24.76
CA SER A 689 -12.52 47.50 -23.36
C SER A 689 -12.41 46.31 -22.38
N ARG A 690 -11.99 46.58 -21.14
CA ARG A 690 -11.74 45.52 -20.13
C ARG A 690 -12.91 44.51 -19.94
N PRO A 691 -14.20 44.89 -19.98
CA PRO A 691 -15.30 43.92 -19.98
C PRO A 691 -15.35 43.03 -21.24
N VAL A 692 -15.05 43.57 -22.42
CA VAL A 692 -14.97 42.78 -23.66
C VAL A 692 -13.81 41.79 -23.62
N ILE A 693 -12.67 42.18 -23.02
CA ILE A 693 -11.56 41.24 -22.74
C ILE A 693 -12.05 40.13 -21.81
N GLY A 694 -12.74 40.47 -20.71
CA GLY A 694 -13.39 39.50 -19.81
C GLY A 694 -14.26 38.51 -20.58
N ALA A 695 -15.22 39.01 -21.35
CA ALA A 695 -16.14 38.20 -22.15
C ALA A 695 -15.42 37.26 -23.14
N ILE A 696 -14.35 37.69 -23.80
CA ILE A 696 -13.56 36.85 -24.72
C ILE A 696 -12.91 35.66 -23.98
N VAL A 697 -12.42 35.87 -22.75
CA VAL A 697 -11.91 34.77 -21.90
C VAL A 697 -13.06 33.90 -21.37
N SER A 698 -14.16 34.51 -20.92
CA SER A 698 -15.33 33.84 -20.36
C SER A 698 -16.06 32.92 -21.37
N VAL A 699 -16.18 33.33 -22.64
CA VAL A 699 -16.89 32.58 -23.70
C VAL A 699 -16.26 31.22 -24.00
N TYR A 700 -14.94 31.07 -23.87
CA TYR A 700 -14.30 29.75 -23.94
C TYR A 700 -14.88 28.78 -22.90
N TYR A 701 -15.09 29.26 -21.67
CA TYR A 701 -15.69 28.45 -20.61
C TYR A 701 -17.19 28.19 -20.83
N ILE A 702 -17.93 29.10 -21.46
CA ILE A 702 -19.31 28.83 -21.92
C ILE A 702 -19.31 27.67 -22.94
N GLY A 703 -18.33 27.64 -23.86
CA GLY A 703 -18.13 26.50 -24.77
C GLY A 703 -17.87 25.19 -24.02
N THR A 704 -17.00 25.20 -23.01
CA THR A 704 -16.76 24.02 -22.17
C THR A 704 -17.99 23.59 -21.36
N LEU A 705 -18.77 24.56 -20.86
CA LEU A 705 -19.98 24.35 -20.07
C LEU A 705 -21.05 23.58 -20.86
N ILE A 706 -21.39 24.08 -22.05
CA ILE A 706 -22.35 23.47 -22.98
C ILE A 706 -21.85 22.07 -23.38
N SER A 707 -20.55 21.92 -23.62
CA SER A 707 -19.95 20.65 -24.02
C SER A 707 -20.00 19.60 -22.91
N TYR A 708 -19.53 19.90 -21.69
CA TYR A 708 -19.58 18.96 -20.56
C TYR A 708 -21.02 18.60 -20.15
N ALA A 709 -21.96 19.55 -20.26
CA ALA A 709 -23.35 19.32 -19.87
C ALA A 709 -24.18 18.53 -20.91
N LEU A 710 -23.97 18.76 -22.21
CA LEU A 710 -24.90 18.30 -23.26
C LEU A 710 -24.26 17.50 -24.41
N ILE A 711 -23.04 17.84 -24.84
CA ILE A 711 -22.51 17.38 -26.15
C ILE A 711 -21.43 16.31 -25.99
N SER A 712 -20.48 16.51 -25.09
CA SER A 712 -19.31 15.65 -24.92
C SER A 712 -19.69 14.22 -24.54
N HIS A 713 -20.68 14.05 -23.65
CA HIS A 713 -21.09 12.74 -23.20
C HIS A 713 -21.80 11.90 -24.28
N PRO A 714 -22.88 12.37 -24.96
CA PRO A 714 -23.50 11.60 -26.04
C PRO A 714 -22.55 11.29 -27.21
N ILE A 715 -21.65 12.21 -27.57
CA ILE A 715 -20.64 11.98 -28.61
C ILE A 715 -19.66 10.86 -28.19
N ASN A 716 -19.19 10.86 -26.93
CA ASN A 716 -18.26 9.85 -26.44
C ASN A 716 -18.87 8.44 -26.32
N ASP A 717 -20.18 8.32 -26.10
CA ASP A 717 -20.86 7.02 -26.05
C ASP A 717 -21.26 6.55 -27.47
N TRP A 718 -21.79 7.41 -28.34
CA TRP A 718 -22.28 7.03 -29.68
C TRP A 718 -21.18 6.81 -30.73
N LEU A 719 -20.16 7.68 -30.79
CA LEU A 719 -19.09 7.60 -31.80
C LEU A 719 -17.87 6.78 -31.34
N GLY A 720 -17.81 6.38 -30.07
CA GLY A 720 -16.61 5.81 -29.47
C GLY A 720 -15.56 6.87 -29.12
N ARG A 721 -14.67 6.51 -28.20
CA ARG A 721 -13.73 7.45 -27.57
C ARG A 721 -12.75 8.05 -28.58
N ARG A 722 -12.26 7.27 -29.57
CA ARG A 722 -11.29 7.78 -30.56
C ARG A 722 -11.90 8.74 -31.58
N TYR A 723 -13.12 8.48 -32.07
CA TYR A 723 -13.78 9.40 -33.00
C TYR A 723 -14.38 10.61 -32.29
N ALA A 724 -14.79 10.48 -31.03
CA ALA A 724 -15.10 11.63 -30.17
C ALA A 724 -13.86 12.55 -30.01
N ALA A 725 -12.70 12.00 -29.68
CA ALA A 725 -11.44 12.76 -29.59
C ALA A 725 -11.08 13.43 -30.94
N LEU A 726 -11.29 12.75 -32.07
CA LEU A 726 -11.05 13.29 -33.41
C LEU A 726 -12.00 14.45 -33.74
N ALA A 727 -13.30 14.30 -33.46
CA ALA A 727 -14.30 15.36 -33.64
C ALA A 727 -14.00 16.58 -32.75
N GLY A 728 -13.67 16.35 -31.48
CA GLY A 728 -13.23 17.40 -30.56
C GLY A 728 -12.01 18.16 -31.09
N THR A 729 -11.00 17.43 -31.59
CA THR A 729 -9.81 17.99 -32.23
C THR A 729 -10.17 18.84 -33.46
N GLY A 730 -11.12 18.37 -34.29
CA GLY A 730 -11.65 19.14 -35.42
C GLY A 730 -12.30 20.47 -34.99
N PHE A 731 -13.09 20.48 -33.92
CA PHE A 731 -13.67 21.71 -33.35
C PHE A 731 -12.59 22.66 -32.77
N VAL A 732 -11.51 22.13 -32.20
CA VAL A 732 -10.35 22.95 -31.77
C VAL A 732 -9.68 23.62 -32.96
N CYS A 733 -9.37 22.87 -34.02
CA CYS A 733 -8.76 23.41 -35.25
C CYS A 733 -9.66 24.46 -35.93
N LEU A 734 -10.98 24.23 -35.97
CA LEU A 734 -11.95 25.21 -36.46
C LEU A 734 -11.98 26.48 -35.59
N GLY A 735 -12.00 26.33 -34.26
CA GLY A 735 -11.96 27.45 -33.31
C GLY A 735 -10.68 28.26 -33.38
N ALA A 736 -9.53 27.60 -33.59
CA ALA A 736 -8.23 28.26 -33.80
C ALA A 736 -8.20 29.02 -35.14
N LEU A 737 -8.71 28.43 -36.23
CA LEU A 737 -8.81 29.08 -37.53
C LEU A 737 -9.72 30.32 -37.51
N LEU A 738 -10.88 30.24 -36.85
CA LEU A 738 -11.82 31.37 -36.70
C LEU A 738 -11.24 32.51 -35.86
N GLN A 739 -10.42 32.20 -34.84
CA GLN A 739 -9.72 33.24 -34.09
C GLN A 739 -8.59 33.87 -34.92
N ALA A 740 -7.81 33.07 -35.66
CA ALA A 740 -6.71 33.56 -36.47
C ALA A 740 -7.16 34.41 -37.68
N THR A 741 -8.37 34.20 -38.21
CA THR A 741 -8.94 35.02 -39.30
C THR A 741 -9.67 36.29 -38.82
N SER A 742 -9.86 36.48 -37.51
CA SER A 742 -10.59 37.63 -36.99
C SER A 742 -9.94 38.98 -37.34
N GLY A 743 -10.76 39.94 -37.76
CA GLY A 743 -10.37 41.30 -38.18
C GLY A 743 -11.52 42.06 -38.82
N GLY A 744 -11.40 43.38 -38.95
CA GLY A 744 -12.46 44.25 -39.47
C GLY A 744 -13.63 44.46 -38.50
N SER A 745 -14.75 44.99 -38.99
CA SER A 745 -15.92 45.36 -38.16
C SER A 745 -16.60 44.18 -37.43
N THR A 746 -16.28 42.94 -37.80
CA THR A 746 -16.79 41.70 -37.16
C THR A 746 -15.73 40.97 -36.33
N ALA A 747 -14.57 41.59 -36.05
CA ALA A 747 -13.46 40.96 -35.32
C ALA A 747 -13.87 40.42 -33.94
N GLY A 748 -14.66 41.18 -33.17
CA GLY A 748 -15.13 40.76 -31.84
C GLY A 748 -16.03 39.52 -31.92
N GLY A 749 -16.98 39.50 -32.85
CA GLY A 749 -17.90 38.37 -33.04
C GLY A 749 -17.19 37.10 -33.55
N THR A 750 -16.23 37.24 -34.46
CA THR A 750 -15.43 36.11 -34.98
C THR A 750 -14.51 35.52 -33.92
N MET A 751 -13.85 36.37 -33.10
CA MET A 751 -13.08 35.95 -31.93
C MET A 751 -13.94 35.20 -30.90
N ILE A 752 -15.14 35.72 -30.58
CA ILE A 752 -16.11 35.10 -29.67
C ILE A 752 -16.57 33.73 -30.18
N SER A 753 -16.97 33.63 -31.45
CA SER A 753 -17.38 32.35 -32.07
C SER A 753 -16.22 31.34 -32.09
N GLY A 754 -15.00 31.76 -32.44
CA GLY A 754 -13.83 30.89 -32.43
C GLY A 754 -13.47 30.39 -31.03
N ARG A 755 -13.58 31.25 -30.00
CA ARG A 755 -13.43 30.87 -28.58
C ARG A 755 -14.48 29.85 -28.13
N LEU A 756 -15.74 30.01 -28.58
CA LEU A 756 -16.82 29.05 -28.31
C LEU A 756 -16.51 27.67 -28.92
N PHE A 757 -16.08 27.59 -30.19
CA PHE A 757 -15.74 26.33 -30.85
C PHE A 757 -14.49 25.66 -30.25
N SER A 758 -13.44 26.41 -29.90
CA SER A 758 -12.31 25.86 -29.14
C SER A 758 -12.75 25.33 -27.76
N GLY A 759 -13.64 26.02 -27.05
CA GLY A 759 -14.18 25.55 -25.77
C GLY A 759 -15.00 24.26 -25.91
N LEU A 760 -15.87 24.19 -26.93
CA LEU A 760 -16.63 22.98 -27.26
C LEU A 760 -15.71 21.79 -27.54
N GLY A 761 -14.72 21.97 -28.41
CA GLY A 761 -13.77 20.95 -28.84
C GLY A 761 -12.83 20.47 -27.72
N VAL A 762 -12.24 21.39 -26.94
CA VAL A 762 -11.36 21.02 -25.83
C VAL A 762 -12.13 20.26 -24.74
N ALA A 763 -13.39 20.61 -24.46
CA ALA A 763 -14.20 19.85 -23.51
C ALA A 763 -14.52 18.42 -23.99
N ILE A 764 -14.66 18.19 -25.30
CA ILE A 764 -14.74 16.83 -25.87
C ILE A 764 -13.41 16.10 -25.68
N VAL A 765 -12.27 16.69 -26.09
CA VAL A 765 -10.94 16.05 -25.98
C VAL A 765 -10.58 15.73 -24.52
N SER A 766 -10.76 16.69 -23.61
CA SER A 766 -10.51 16.51 -22.16
C SER A 766 -11.50 15.54 -21.48
N THR A 767 -12.59 15.18 -22.14
CA THR A 767 -13.46 14.05 -21.74
C THR A 767 -12.94 12.73 -22.31
N SER A 768 -12.72 12.66 -23.63
CA SER A 768 -12.32 11.44 -24.33
C SER A 768 -10.97 10.90 -23.86
N VAL A 769 -9.99 11.77 -23.62
CA VAL A 769 -8.62 11.39 -23.30
C VAL A 769 -8.51 10.68 -21.94
N PRO A 770 -9.03 11.21 -20.81
CA PRO A 770 -8.99 10.51 -19.52
C PRO A 770 -9.88 9.25 -19.49
N LEU A 771 -10.96 9.20 -20.27
CA LEU A 771 -11.80 7.99 -20.39
C LEU A 771 -11.07 6.88 -21.15
N TYR A 772 -10.42 7.20 -22.27
CA TYR A 772 -9.59 6.25 -23.01
C TYR A 772 -8.41 5.74 -22.17
N GLN A 773 -7.79 6.61 -21.37
CA GLN A 773 -6.75 6.24 -20.39
C GLN A 773 -7.29 5.53 -19.13
N ALA A 774 -8.62 5.36 -18.96
CA ALA A 774 -9.19 4.98 -17.67
C ALA A 774 -8.77 3.55 -17.23
N PRO A 775 -8.56 3.30 -15.92
CA PRO A 775 -8.07 2.00 -15.44
C PRO A 775 -9.07 0.83 -15.42
N ARG A 776 -10.14 0.92 -16.22
CA ARG A 776 -11.01 -0.20 -16.64
C ARG A 776 -11.19 -0.26 -18.16
N GLU A 777 -10.78 0.77 -18.92
CA GLU A 777 -10.86 0.75 -20.39
C GLU A 777 -9.58 0.14 -21.00
N ILE A 778 -8.37 0.46 -20.47
CA ILE A 778 -7.09 -0.05 -21.04
C ILE A 778 -6.02 -0.52 -20.04
N SER A 779 -5.79 0.16 -18.91
CA SER A 779 -4.58 -0.09 -18.09
C SER A 779 -4.76 -1.10 -16.93
N PRO A 780 -3.79 -2.01 -16.66
CA PRO A 780 -3.86 -2.94 -15.53
C PRO A 780 -3.96 -2.29 -14.14
N ALA A 781 -4.70 -2.95 -13.24
CA ALA A 781 -5.08 -2.43 -11.92
C ALA A 781 -3.90 -1.98 -11.01
N LYS A 782 -2.71 -2.59 -11.13
CA LYS A 782 -1.56 -2.33 -10.24
C LYS A 782 -0.77 -1.05 -10.57
N LYS A 783 -1.05 -0.33 -11.67
CA LYS A 783 -0.28 0.88 -12.10
C LYS A 783 -1.09 2.20 -12.16
N ARG A 784 -2.34 2.19 -11.66
CA ARG A 784 -3.37 3.25 -11.76
C ARG A 784 -2.86 4.71 -11.70
N GLY A 785 -2.12 5.09 -10.65
CA GLY A 785 -1.73 6.49 -10.43
C GLY A 785 -0.72 7.07 -11.42
N HIS A 786 0.16 6.25 -12.02
CA HIS A 786 1.21 6.75 -12.91
C HIS A 786 0.66 7.31 -14.22
N PHE A 787 -0.36 6.67 -14.81
CA PHE A 787 -0.89 7.07 -16.12
C PHE A 787 -1.69 8.39 -16.05
N VAL A 788 -2.47 8.59 -14.99
CA VAL A 788 -3.17 9.86 -14.72
C VAL A 788 -2.18 11.01 -14.52
N THR A 789 -1.07 10.75 -13.81
CA THR A 789 0.01 11.74 -13.60
C THR A 789 0.63 12.16 -14.93
N MET A 790 0.90 11.23 -15.84
CA MET A 790 1.51 11.54 -17.15
C MET A 790 0.59 12.41 -18.04
N ASN A 791 -0.73 12.27 -17.91
CA ASN A 791 -1.70 13.14 -18.59
C ASN A 791 -1.67 14.58 -18.05
N HIS A 792 -1.56 14.74 -16.72
CA HIS A 792 -1.47 16.06 -16.09
C HIS A 792 -0.12 16.76 -16.39
N VAL A 793 0.97 15.99 -16.49
CA VAL A 793 2.27 16.49 -16.99
C VAL A 793 2.14 16.99 -18.44
N GLY A 794 1.44 16.27 -19.32
CA GLY A 794 1.16 16.71 -20.70
C GLY A 794 0.41 18.05 -20.77
N PHE A 795 -0.60 18.23 -19.91
CA PHE A 795 -1.34 19.49 -19.77
C PHE A 795 -0.44 20.67 -19.35
N ILE A 796 0.43 20.48 -18.35
CA ILE A 796 1.33 21.54 -17.87
C ILE A 796 2.45 21.85 -18.88
N ALA A 797 2.98 20.83 -19.57
CA ALA A 797 3.88 21.02 -20.70
C ALA A 797 3.21 21.84 -21.83
N GLY A 798 1.94 21.59 -22.14
CA GLY A 798 1.15 22.39 -23.08
C GLY A 798 1.07 23.87 -22.71
N MET A 799 0.75 24.18 -21.43
CA MET A 799 0.73 25.56 -20.93
C MET A 799 2.11 26.23 -21.05
N ALA A 800 3.19 25.51 -20.71
CA ALA A 800 4.55 26.02 -20.84
C ALA A 800 4.92 26.33 -22.31
N ILE A 801 4.60 25.42 -23.24
CA ILE A 801 4.87 25.61 -24.67
C ILE A 801 4.12 26.83 -25.22
N GLY A 802 2.84 27.02 -24.86
CA GLY A 802 2.07 28.20 -25.26
C GLY A 802 2.70 29.51 -24.77
N LEU A 803 3.17 29.56 -23.52
CA LEU A 803 3.86 30.72 -22.95
C LEU A 803 5.23 30.98 -23.63
N TRP A 804 6.01 29.93 -23.90
CA TRP A 804 7.29 30.07 -24.61
C TRP A 804 7.12 30.52 -26.07
N VAL A 805 6.07 30.07 -26.77
CA VAL A 805 5.72 30.57 -28.12
C VAL A 805 5.35 32.06 -28.04
N GLY A 806 4.48 32.44 -27.10
CA GLY A 806 4.09 33.84 -26.90
C GLY A 806 5.26 34.77 -26.58
N TYR A 807 6.23 34.31 -25.79
CA TYR A 807 7.49 35.01 -25.53
C TYR A 807 8.35 35.11 -26.79
N GLY A 808 8.51 34.02 -27.56
CA GLY A 808 9.28 34.00 -28.80
C GLY A 808 8.74 34.96 -29.87
N MET A 809 7.42 34.99 -30.08
CA MET A 809 6.79 35.87 -31.07
C MET A 809 6.94 37.35 -30.73
N ARG A 810 7.14 37.72 -29.47
CA ARG A 810 7.34 39.13 -29.06
C ARG A 810 8.65 39.75 -29.58
N PHE A 811 9.62 38.94 -29.98
CA PHE A 811 10.86 39.41 -30.62
C PHE A 811 10.68 39.76 -32.10
N TRP A 812 9.56 39.35 -32.73
CA TRP A 812 9.29 39.65 -34.15
C TRP A 812 8.66 41.04 -34.29
N GLN A 813 9.49 42.09 -34.24
CA GLN A 813 9.06 43.50 -34.20
C GLN A 813 8.94 44.17 -35.59
N THR A 814 8.88 43.41 -36.69
CA THR A 814 8.57 43.98 -38.01
C THR A 814 7.07 44.13 -38.21
N ASP A 815 6.63 44.92 -39.20
CA ASP A 815 5.20 45.11 -39.51
C ASP A 815 4.49 43.77 -39.80
N SER A 816 5.21 42.84 -40.45
CA SER A 816 4.77 41.46 -40.64
C SER A 816 4.56 40.72 -39.31
N GLY A 817 5.48 40.90 -38.34
CA GLY A 817 5.35 40.32 -37.00
C GLY A 817 4.19 40.91 -36.21
N HIS A 818 3.90 42.21 -36.36
CA HIS A 818 2.73 42.85 -35.76
C HIS A 818 1.41 42.23 -36.25
N TYR A 819 1.27 42.00 -37.56
CA TYR A 819 0.06 41.43 -38.18
C TYR A 819 -0.05 39.91 -38.03
N TYR A 820 1.04 39.17 -38.24
CA TYR A 820 1.04 37.70 -38.23
C TYR A 820 1.37 37.09 -36.85
N GLY A 821 2.09 37.76 -35.96
CA GLY A 821 2.65 37.16 -34.74
C GLY A 821 1.60 36.53 -33.82
N TRP A 822 0.51 37.25 -33.51
CA TRP A 822 -0.59 36.72 -32.69
C TRP A 822 -1.46 35.69 -33.44
N ARG A 823 -1.59 35.81 -34.77
CA ARG A 823 -2.34 34.85 -35.58
C ARG A 823 -1.62 33.51 -35.70
N LEU A 824 -0.32 33.56 -35.98
CA LEU A 824 0.55 32.40 -36.05
C LEU A 824 0.72 31.74 -34.67
N SER A 825 0.75 32.53 -33.59
CA SER A 825 0.65 32.03 -32.20
C SER A 825 -0.57 31.12 -31.98
N ILE A 826 -1.74 31.51 -32.51
CA ILE A 826 -2.97 30.70 -32.46
C ILE A 826 -2.89 29.51 -33.41
N MET A 827 -2.45 29.70 -34.65
CA MET A 827 -2.36 28.60 -35.63
C MET A 827 -1.33 27.52 -35.26
N LEU A 828 -0.33 27.84 -34.43
CA LEU A 828 0.58 26.85 -33.86
C LEU A 828 -0.12 25.83 -32.93
N GLU A 829 -1.32 26.12 -32.39
CA GLU A 829 -2.17 25.15 -31.67
C GLU A 829 -2.59 23.99 -32.59
N ILE A 830 -2.69 24.23 -33.90
CA ILE A 830 -3.07 23.23 -34.91
C ILE A 830 -1.99 22.17 -35.07
N ILE A 831 -0.71 22.42 -34.73
CA ILE A 831 0.36 21.42 -34.87
C ILE A 831 0.20 20.25 -33.86
N PRO A 832 0.19 20.47 -32.53
CA PRO A 832 -0.06 19.38 -31.58
C PRO A 832 -1.47 18.80 -31.74
N ALA A 833 -2.47 19.60 -32.10
CA ALA A 833 -3.81 19.12 -32.43
C ALA A 833 -3.80 18.19 -33.65
N PHE A 834 -3.09 18.52 -34.73
CA PHE A 834 -2.98 17.66 -35.91
C PHE A 834 -2.19 16.38 -35.62
N ILE A 835 -1.09 16.45 -34.85
CA ILE A 835 -0.34 15.26 -34.42
C ILE A 835 -1.24 14.33 -33.60
N PHE A 836 -2.04 14.88 -32.68
CA PHE A 836 -2.99 14.12 -31.86
C PHE A 836 -4.25 13.67 -32.63
N GLY A 837 -4.66 14.40 -33.66
CA GLY A 837 -5.76 13.99 -34.55
C GLY A 837 -5.34 12.86 -35.50
N PHE A 838 -4.15 12.96 -36.07
CA PHE A 838 -3.63 12.05 -37.09
C PHE A 838 -3.43 10.63 -36.55
N GLY A 839 -2.90 10.43 -35.35
CA GLY A 839 -2.67 9.08 -34.81
C GLY A 839 -3.92 8.33 -34.35
N LEU A 840 -5.06 9.01 -34.09
CA LEU A 840 -6.26 8.40 -33.52
C LEU A 840 -6.90 7.26 -34.36
N PRO A 841 -6.94 7.30 -35.71
CA PRO A 841 -7.50 6.20 -36.52
C PRO A 841 -6.69 4.90 -36.43
N TRP A 842 -5.38 4.97 -36.18
CA TRP A 842 -4.49 3.81 -36.02
C TRP A 842 -4.50 3.21 -34.62
N ILE A 843 -5.11 3.89 -33.65
CA ILE A 843 -5.28 3.44 -32.28
C ILE A 843 -6.60 2.64 -32.16
N PRO A 844 -6.59 1.44 -31.52
CA PRO A 844 -7.80 0.64 -31.36
C PRO A 844 -8.80 1.32 -30.43
N GLU A 845 -10.09 1.04 -30.61
CA GLU A 845 -11.12 1.46 -29.66
C GLU A 845 -11.01 0.67 -28.34
N THR A 846 -11.57 1.19 -27.25
CA THR A 846 -11.44 0.54 -25.94
C THR A 846 -12.26 -0.76 -25.88
N PRO A 847 -11.69 -1.86 -25.32
CA PRO A 847 -12.40 -3.14 -25.17
C PRO A 847 -13.79 -3.01 -24.53
N ARG A 848 -13.95 -2.12 -23.54
CA ARG A 848 -15.25 -1.88 -22.89
C ARG A 848 -16.31 -1.38 -23.88
N TRP A 849 -16.01 -0.31 -24.63
CA TRP A 849 -16.95 0.26 -25.60
C TRP A 849 -17.32 -0.75 -26.70
N LEU A 850 -16.35 -1.58 -27.12
CA LEU A 850 -16.57 -2.66 -28.09
C LEU A 850 -17.52 -3.74 -27.54
N VAL A 851 -17.43 -4.12 -26.26
CA VAL A 851 -18.40 -5.02 -25.61
C VAL A 851 -19.77 -4.35 -25.46
N GLU A 852 -19.82 -3.08 -25.05
CA GLU A 852 -21.08 -2.30 -24.94
C GLU A 852 -21.85 -2.24 -26.27
N HIS A 853 -21.14 -2.27 -27.40
CA HIS A 853 -21.68 -2.32 -28.77
C HIS A 853 -21.73 -3.73 -29.39
N ASN A 854 -21.71 -4.79 -28.57
CA ASN A 854 -21.77 -6.21 -28.98
C ASN A 854 -20.63 -6.71 -29.92
N GLN A 855 -19.56 -5.94 -30.12
CA GLN A 855 -18.39 -6.33 -30.93
C GLN A 855 -17.39 -7.18 -30.12
N LYS A 856 -17.90 -8.25 -29.48
CA LYS A 856 -17.17 -9.07 -28.48
C LYS A 856 -15.84 -9.64 -29.01
N ASP A 857 -15.76 -10.07 -30.27
CA ASP A 857 -14.49 -10.56 -30.89
C ASP A 857 -13.43 -9.48 -31.09
N ARG A 858 -13.86 -8.25 -31.40
CA ARG A 858 -12.95 -7.09 -31.58
C ARG A 858 -12.44 -6.59 -30.23
N ALA A 859 -13.26 -6.70 -29.18
CA ALA A 859 -12.84 -6.43 -27.81
C ALA A 859 -11.79 -7.45 -27.34
N ARG A 860 -12.04 -8.75 -27.51
CA ARG A 860 -11.14 -9.86 -27.14
C ARG A 860 -9.78 -9.77 -27.83
N SER A 861 -9.76 -9.57 -29.15
CA SER A 861 -8.53 -9.37 -29.93
C SER A 861 -7.77 -8.08 -29.57
N THR A 862 -8.48 -7.00 -29.23
CA THR A 862 -7.85 -5.76 -28.72
C THR A 862 -7.24 -5.96 -27.33
N LEU A 863 -7.92 -6.68 -26.44
CA LEU A 863 -7.42 -6.97 -25.09
C LEU A 863 -6.15 -7.82 -25.15
N ARG A 864 -6.13 -8.91 -25.94
CA ARG A 864 -4.92 -9.69 -26.24
C ARG A 864 -3.75 -8.80 -26.69
N ARG A 865 -3.98 -7.91 -27.67
CA ARG A 865 -2.95 -6.98 -28.18
C ARG A 865 -2.45 -5.96 -27.15
N LEU A 866 -3.23 -5.66 -26.10
CA LEU A 866 -2.86 -4.79 -24.97
C LEU A 866 -2.24 -5.55 -23.78
N ARG A 867 -2.33 -6.88 -23.75
CA ARG A 867 -1.82 -7.76 -22.67
C ARG A 867 -0.65 -8.66 -23.09
N GLU A 868 -0.32 -8.68 -24.38
CA GLU A 868 0.77 -9.45 -25.00
C GLU A 868 2.09 -9.41 -24.19
N GLY A 869 2.43 -10.56 -23.59
CA GLY A 869 3.63 -10.74 -22.75
C GLY A 869 3.51 -10.24 -21.29
N ILE A 870 2.31 -9.95 -20.80
CA ILE A 870 2.06 -9.52 -19.41
C ILE A 870 1.23 -10.56 -18.62
N TYR A 871 0.31 -11.25 -19.29
CA TYR A 871 -0.64 -12.22 -18.72
C TYR A 871 -0.69 -13.49 -19.59
N SER A 872 -1.12 -14.62 -19.03
CA SER A 872 -1.47 -15.81 -19.82
C SER A 872 -2.76 -15.59 -20.62
N GLU A 873 -3.04 -16.46 -21.59
CA GLU A 873 -4.29 -16.41 -22.36
C GLU A 873 -5.52 -16.56 -21.45
N ASP A 874 -5.50 -17.47 -20.49
CA ASP A 874 -6.61 -17.71 -19.56
C ASP A 874 -6.93 -16.46 -18.72
N GLN A 875 -5.89 -15.76 -18.23
CA GLN A 875 -6.02 -14.51 -17.50
C GLN A 875 -6.56 -13.35 -18.36
N ILE A 876 -6.40 -13.41 -19.68
CA ILE A 876 -6.97 -12.46 -20.64
C ILE A 876 -8.46 -12.77 -20.88
N GLU A 877 -8.84 -14.05 -20.89
CA GLU A 877 -10.25 -14.46 -20.93
C GLU A 877 -10.99 -14.14 -19.63
N ASP A 878 -10.35 -14.30 -18.46
CA ASP A 878 -10.92 -13.89 -17.17
C ASP A 878 -11.17 -12.36 -17.11
N GLU A 879 -10.20 -11.55 -17.57
CA GLU A 879 -10.38 -10.09 -17.67
C GLU A 879 -11.49 -9.75 -18.68
N PHE A 880 -11.61 -10.49 -19.79
CA PHE A 880 -12.67 -10.31 -20.78
C PHE A 880 -14.07 -10.71 -20.27
N ALA A 881 -14.17 -11.81 -19.51
CA ALA A 881 -15.40 -12.27 -18.89
C ALA A 881 -15.88 -11.30 -17.79
N ALA A 882 -14.95 -10.79 -16.96
CA ALA A 882 -15.25 -9.78 -15.96
C ALA A 882 -15.73 -8.45 -16.60
N ILE A 883 -15.10 -8.00 -17.69
CA ILE A 883 -15.56 -6.82 -18.45
C ILE A 883 -16.95 -7.09 -19.06
N SER A 884 -17.17 -8.27 -19.63
CA SER A 884 -18.47 -8.66 -20.19
C SER A 884 -19.58 -8.64 -19.15
N LYS A 885 -19.32 -9.17 -17.94
CA LYS A 885 -20.28 -9.15 -16.84
C LYS A 885 -20.60 -7.74 -16.33
N ASP A 886 -19.60 -6.87 -16.17
CA ASP A 886 -19.79 -5.47 -15.76
C ASP A 886 -20.59 -4.64 -16.80
N VAL A 887 -20.58 -5.06 -18.07
CA VAL A 887 -21.37 -4.47 -19.16
C VAL A 887 -22.77 -5.08 -19.28
N ASP A 888 -22.89 -6.41 -19.19
CA ASP A 888 -24.19 -7.10 -19.27
C ASP A 888 -25.05 -6.79 -18.02
N GLU A 889 -24.45 -6.61 -16.82
CA GLU A 889 -25.13 -6.04 -15.63
C GLU A 889 -25.52 -4.57 -15.82
N TYR A 890 -24.68 -3.76 -16.48
CA TYR A 890 -25.01 -2.37 -16.79
C TYR A 890 -26.21 -2.26 -17.75
N HIS A 891 -26.24 -3.04 -18.84
CA HIS A 891 -27.35 -3.06 -19.79
C HIS A 891 -28.66 -3.49 -19.13
N ARG A 892 -28.64 -4.52 -18.27
CA ARG A 892 -29.80 -4.94 -17.46
C ARG A 892 -30.28 -3.86 -16.48
N SER A 893 -29.40 -2.97 -16.02
CA SER A 893 -29.74 -1.95 -15.01
C SER A 893 -30.54 -0.75 -15.53
N GLY A 894 -30.64 -0.53 -16.85
CA GLY A 894 -31.43 0.56 -17.44
C GLY A 894 -31.01 1.99 -17.03
N ARG A 895 -29.80 2.18 -16.48
CA ARG A 895 -29.37 3.42 -15.80
C ARG A 895 -29.08 4.61 -16.73
N ASN A 896 -30.16 5.23 -17.19
CA ASN A 896 -30.15 6.54 -17.85
C ASN A 896 -29.44 7.62 -17.01
N TRP A 897 -28.82 8.60 -17.67
CA TRP A 897 -28.02 9.66 -17.03
C TRP A 897 -28.76 10.45 -15.92
N LEU A 898 -30.09 10.59 -16.06
CA LEU A 898 -30.98 11.21 -15.07
C LEU A 898 -30.97 10.50 -13.69
N PHE A 899 -30.53 9.23 -13.62
CA PHE A 899 -30.42 8.47 -12.37
C PHE A 899 -29.47 9.15 -11.36
N LEU A 900 -28.42 9.84 -11.85
CA LEU A 900 -27.50 10.66 -11.04
C LEU A 900 -28.20 11.78 -10.24
N PHE A 901 -29.37 12.22 -10.68
CA PHE A 901 -30.17 13.28 -10.05
C PHE A 901 -31.37 12.73 -9.27
N LYS A 902 -31.80 11.49 -9.55
CA LYS A 902 -32.90 10.82 -8.84
C LYS A 902 -32.45 10.12 -7.56
N GLU A 903 -31.27 9.51 -7.55
CA GLU A 903 -30.80 8.76 -6.38
C GLU A 903 -30.08 9.66 -5.37
N LYS A 904 -30.60 9.72 -4.13
CA LYS A 904 -30.11 10.57 -3.03
C LYS A 904 -28.61 10.37 -2.72
N ALA A 905 -28.11 9.13 -2.79
CA ALA A 905 -26.71 8.78 -2.57
C ALA A 905 -25.78 9.29 -3.69
N LEU A 906 -26.17 9.08 -4.96
CA LEU A 906 -25.40 9.58 -6.11
C LEU A 906 -25.44 11.11 -6.20
N PHE A 907 -26.60 11.73 -5.95
CA PHE A 907 -26.73 13.18 -5.91
C PHE A 907 -25.86 13.80 -4.79
N SER A 908 -25.79 13.17 -3.62
CA SER A 908 -24.92 13.59 -2.50
C SER A 908 -23.44 13.60 -2.86
N ARG A 909 -22.99 12.69 -3.75
CA ARG A 909 -21.62 12.65 -4.28
C ARG A 909 -21.46 13.67 -5.41
N LEU A 910 -22.45 13.78 -6.29
CA LEU A 910 -22.47 14.67 -7.45
C LEU A 910 -22.29 16.13 -7.04
N TRP A 911 -23.13 16.65 -6.12
CA TRP A 911 -23.04 18.06 -5.73
C TRP A 911 -21.73 18.38 -5.03
N ARG A 912 -21.15 17.44 -4.26
CA ARG A 912 -19.84 17.62 -3.61
C ARG A 912 -18.70 17.68 -4.64
N ALA A 913 -18.74 16.84 -5.66
CA ALA A 913 -17.77 16.89 -6.77
C ALA A 913 -17.85 18.22 -7.54
N THR A 914 -19.07 18.64 -7.89
CA THR A 914 -19.34 19.90 -8.61
C THR A 914 -18.94 21.11 -7.76
N LEU A 915 -19.22 21.10 -6.45
CA LEU A 915 -18.79 22.14 -5.53
C LEU A 915 -17.26 22.19 -5.41
N LEU A 916 -16.58 21.05 -5.31
CA LEU A 916 -15.12 21.01 -5.22
C LEU A 916 -14.45 21.52 -6.51
N GLN A 917 -15.00 21.18 -7.68
CA GLN A 917 -14.59 21.75 -8.97
C GLN A 917 -14.86 23.25 -9.06
N PHE A 918 -15.99 23.72 -8.55
CA PHE A 918 -16.32 25.16 -8.45
C PHE A 918 -15.31 25.89 -7.54
N MET A 919 -15.05 25.38 -6.32
CA MET A 919 -14.08 25.93 -5.37
C MET A 919 -12.67 26.04 -6.00
N SER A 920 -12.27 25.05 -6.80
CA SER A 920 -10.97 25.03 -7.47
C SER A 920 -10.73 26.25 -8.37
N GLN A 921 -11.73 26.71 -9.14
CA GLN A 921 -11.55 27.86 -10.02
C GLN A 921 -11.97 29.16 -9.34
N ALA A 922 -12.94 29.11 -8.42
CA ALA A 922 -13.37 30.24 -7.61
C ALA A 922 -12.20 30.87 -6.82
N CYS A 923 -11.19 30.09 -6.41
CA CYS A 923 -10.02 30.60 -5.70
C CYS A 923 -9.13 31.59 -6.49
N GLY A 924 -9.43 31.85 -7.77
CA GLY A 924 -8.75 32.84 -8.62
C GLY A 924 -7.84 32.24 -9.70
N ALA A 925 -7.72 30.92 -9.78
CA ALA A 925 -6.66 30.23 -10.51
C ALA A 925 -6.68 30.42 -12.03
N SER A 926 -7.87 30.61 -12.63
CA SER A 926 -8.02 30.91 -14.06
C SER A 926 -7.55 32.33 -14.38
N ALA A 927 -8.13 33.34 -13.70
CA ALA A 927 -7.84 34.75 -13.94
C ALA A 927 -6.39 35.12 -13.60
N MET A 928 -5.82 34.56 -12.53
CA MET A 928 -4.40 34.75 -12.17
C MET A 928 -3.48 34.34 -13.33
N LYS A 929 -3.81 33.28 -14.08
CA LYS A 929 -3.02 32.82 -15.24
C LYS A 929 -3.24 33.70 -16.47
N TYR A 930 -4.50 33.92 -16.88
CA TYR A 930 -4.78 34.69 -18.11
C TYR A 930 -4.31 36.15 -18.03
N TYR A 931 -4.41 36.76 -16.85
CA TYR A 931 -4.06 38.15 -16.64
C TYR A 931 -2.67 38.35 -16.01
N LEU A 932 -1.87 37.29 -15.79
CA LEU A 932 -0.52 37.38 -15.21
C LEU A 932 0.34 38.48 -15.86
N PRO A 933 0.38 38.64 -17.20
CA PRO A 933 1.19 39.69 -17.81
C PRO A 933 0.71 41.11 -17.45
N PHE A 934 -0.61 41.35 -17.38
CA PHE A 934 -1.17 42.65 -16.94
C PHE A 934 -0.87 42.94 -15.47
N LEU A 935 -0.87 41.92 -14.61
CA LEU A 935 -0.54 42.09 -13.19
C LEU A 935 0.92 42.53 -13.02
N LEU A 936 1.84 41.86 -13.71
CA LEU A 936 3.26 42.18 -13.69
C LEU A 936 3.55 43.55 -14.36
N GLU A 937 2.86 43.88 -15.46
CA GLU A 937 2.90 45.19 -16.11
C GLU A 937 2.40 46.31 -15.16
N SER A 938 1.33 46.06 -14.38
CA SER A 938 0.84 47.00 -13.35
C SER A 938 1.77 47.17 -12.15
N LEU A 939 2.75 46.28 -11.97
CA LEU A 939 3.83 46.38 -10.98
C LEU A 939 5.10 47.04 -11.57
N GLY A 940 5.02 47.64 -12.77
CA GLY A 940 6.13 48.34 -13.43
C GLY A 940 7.18 47.41 -14.06
N ILE A 941 6.83 46.15 -14.31
CA ILE A 941 7.71 45.16 -14.94
C ILE A 941 7.48 45.17 -16.45
N PHE A 942 8.54 45.28 -17.25
CA PHE A 942 8.42 45.21 -18.71
C PHE A 942 7.76 43.91 -19.17
N THR A 943 6.86 44.02 -20.16
CA THR A 943 6.04 42.90 -20.68
C THR A 943 6.87 41.69 -21.14
N HIS A 944 8.12 41.89 -21.59
CA HIS A 944 9.02 40.78 -21.96
C HIS A 944 9.42 39.92 -20.74
N ALA A 945 9.75 40.55 -19.61
CA ALA A 945 10.11 39.85 -18.39
C ALA A 945 8.88 39.18 -17.76
N ALA A 946 7.70 39.78 -17.88
CA ALA A 946 6.43 39.20 -17.44
C ALA A 946 6.10 37.87 -18.17
N LEU A 947 6.24 37.84 -19.50
CA LEU A 947 6.03 36.63 -20.31
C LEU A 947 7.07 35.54 -19.99
N MET A 948 8.35 35.93 -19.86
CA MET A 948 9.43 35.01 -19.46
C MET A 948 9.19 34.41 -18.06
N ILE A 949 8.73 35.21 -17.10
CA ILE A 949 8.39 34.78 -15.73
C ILE A 949 7.29 33.71 -15.75
N GLY A 950 6.22 33.91 -16.53
CA GLY A 950 5.15 32.91 -16.66
C GLY A 950 5.61 31.62 -17.34
N ALA A 951 6.45 31.72 -18.39
CA ALA A 951 7.00 30.56 -19.06
C ALA A 951 7.91 29.72 -18.14
N ILE A 952 8.76 30.39 -17.34
CA ILE A 952 9.60 29.76 -16.32
C ILE A 952 8.74 29.12 -15.21
N GLU A 953 7.65 29.77 -14.75
CA GLU A 953 6.74 29.17 -13.76
C GLU A 953 6.24 27.81 -14.23
N MET A 954 5.66 27.73 -15.43
CA MET A 954 5.08 26.49 -15.93
C MET A 954 6.14 25.43 -16.25
N THR A 955 7.32 25.79 -16.75
CA THR A 955 8.42 24.83 -16.96
C THR A 955 8.92 24.25 -15.63
N VAL A 956 9.08 25.08 -14.59
CA VAL A 956 9.47 24.61 -13.23
C VAL A 956 8.35 23.75 -12.62
N LYS A 957 7.07 24.09 -12.86
CA LYS A 957 5.90 23.36 -12.37
C LYS A 957 5.84 21.92 -12.87
N ILE A 958 6.38 21.59 -14.06
CA ILE A 958 6.45 20.21 -14.57
C ILE A 958 7.20 19.30 -13.58
N ALA A 959 8.33 19.76 -13.03
CA ALA A 959 9.11 18.99 -12.05
C ALA A 959 8.39 18.89 -10.70
N PHE A 960 7.79 19.98 -10.22
CA PHE A 960 7.02 19.97 -8.97
C PHE A 960 5.77 19.09 -9.04
N THR A 961 5.09 18.98 -10.18
CA THR A 961 3.90 18.14 -10.36
C THR A 961 4.12 16.67 -9.96
N VAL A 962 5.29 16.12 -10.28
CA VAL A 962 5.67 14.75 -9.91
C VAL A 962 5.86 14.61 -8.40
N LEU A 963 6.49 15.61 -7.77
CA LEU A 963 6.72 15.68 -6.33
C LEU A 963 5.41 15.89 -5.54
N GLU A 964 4.51 16.74 -6.04
CA GLU A 964 3.20 17.04 -5.47
C GLU A 964 2.32 15.79 -5.38
N MET A 965 2.33 14.92 -6.39
CA MET A 965 1.60 13.64 -6.36
C MET A 965 2.04 12.75 -5.19
N PHE A 966 3.36 12.64 -4.95
CA PHE A 966 3.89 11.89 -3.79
C PHE A 966 3.55 12.55 -2.44
N ILE A 967 3.40 13.87 -2.39
CA ILE A 967 2.98 14.61 -1.19
C ILE A 967 1.49 14.34 -0.87
N ILE A 968 0.62 14.36 -1.87
CA ILE A 968 -0.84 14.17 -1.71
C ILE A 968 -1.16 12.77 -1.15
N ASP A 969 -0.46 11.73 -1.61
CA ASP A 969 -0.57 10.38 -1.05
C ASP A 969 0.02 10.25 0.36
N ARG A 970 0.99 11.09 0.74
CA ARG A 970 1.58 11.08 2.09
C ARG A 970 0.75 11.86 3.11
N PHE A 971 0.18 13.01 2.77
CA PHE A 971 -0.49 13.91 3.73
C PHE A 971 -2.03 13.71 3.84
N GLY A 972 -2.69 13.17 2.83
CA GLY A 972 -4.15 13.00 2.81
C GLY A 972 -4.88 14.13 2.07
N ARG A 973 -6.00 13.80 1.42
CA ARG A 973 -6.64 14.65 0.41
C ARG A 973 -7.21 15.93 1.03
N ARG A 974 -7.96 15.80 2.13
CA ARG A 974 -8.57 16.96 2.81
C ARG A 974 -7.51 17.89 3.39
N ASN A 975 -6.46 17.32 3.98
CA ASN A 975 -5.37 18.09 4.57
C ASN A 975 -4.62 18.92 3.53
N CYS A 976 -4.39 18.36 2.33
CA CYS A 976 -3.76 19.09 1.22
C CYS A 976 -4.63 20.25 0.72
N LEU A 977 -5.95 20.02 0.54
CA LEU A 977 -6.91 21.07 0.16
C LEU A 977 -6.93 22.24 1.17
N VAL A 978 -6.97 21.94 2.47
CA VAL A 978 -6.94 22.96 3.55
C VAL A 978 -5.61 23.71 3.58
N ALA A 979 -4.47 23.02 3.47
CA ALA A 979 -3.16 23.64 3.42
C ALA A 979 -3.02 24.60 2.21
N GLY A 980 -3.51 24.19 1.03
CA GLY A 980 -3.56 25.03 -0.16
C GLY A 980 -4.42 26.29 0.04
N CYS A 981 -5.60 26.16 0.63
CA CYS A 981 -6.47 27.31 0.97
C CYS A 981 -5.74 28.33 1.87
N ILE A 982 -5.01 27.86 2.89
CA ILE A 982 -4.26 28.72 3.81
C ILE A 982 -3.12 29.45 3.07
N VAL A 983 -2.30 28.73 2.28
CA VAL A 983 -1.18 29.31 1.53
C VAL A 983 -1.67 30.35 0.50
N MET A 984 -2.78 30.05 -0.20
CA MET A 984 -3.38 30.99 -1.15
C MET A 984 -4.00 32.20 -0.45
N ALA A 985 -4.70 32.03 0.68
CA ALA A 985 -5.28 33.14 1.44
C ALA A 985 -4.20 34.10 1.95
N ILE A 986 -3.10 33.60 2.51
CA ILE A 986 -1.96 34.41 2.95
C ILE A 986 -1.33 35.15 1.76
N SER A 987 -1.17 34.48 0.61
CA SER A 987 -0.61 35.08 -0.60
C SER A 987 -1.51 36.18 -1.18
N MET A 988 -2.84 36.01 -1.11
CA MET A 988 -3.82 37.01 -1.55
C MET A 988 -3.91 38.20 -0.58
N LEU A 989 -3.84 37.96 0.74
CA LEU A 989 -3.73 39.02 1.76
C LEU A 989 -2.53 39.93 1.48
N ILE A 990 -1.36 39.33 1.22
CA ILE A 990 -0.09 40.03 1.01
C ILE A 990 -0.11 40.83 -0.32
N ASN A 991 -0.59 40.22 -1.42
CA ASN A 991 -0.76 40.92 -2.70
C ASN A 991 -1.82 42.05 -2.67
N GLY A 992 -2.83 41.95 -1.80
CA GLY A 992 -3.78 43.04 -1.55
C GLY A 992 -3.18 44.18 -0.71
N ALA A 993 -2.45 43.84 0.35
CA ALA A 993 -1.99 44.78 1.36
C ALA A 993 -0.73 45.59 0.97
N LEU A 994 0.28 44.98 0.34
CA LEU A 994 1.53 45.68 0.02
C LEU A 994 1.34 46.88 -0.92
N PRO A 995 0.58 46.78 -2.04
CA PRO A 995 0.31 47.92 -2.91
C PRO A 995 -0.57 49.02 -2.28
N LEU A 996 -1.22 48.75 -1.14
CA LEU A 996 -1.94 49.76 -0.35
C LEU A 996 -1.06 50.42 0.71
N ALA A 997 -0.08 49.70 1.26
CA ALA A 997 0.83 50.20 2.29
C ALA A 997 2.07 50.91 1.73
N TYR A 998 2.56 50.51 0.55
CA TYR A 998 3.76 51.04 -0.09
C TYR A 998 3.54 51.26 -1.58
N GLN A 999 3.22 52.50 -1.95
CA GLN A 999 3.18 52.92 -3.36
C GLN A 999 4.61 53.05 -3.91
N ASP A 1000 4.81 52.67 -5.17
CA ASP A 1000 6.05 52.76 -5.95
C ASP A 1000 7.35 52.19 -5.36
N ASN A 1001 7.26 51.30 -4.36
CA ASN A 1001 8.43 50.65 -3.78
C ASN A 1001 8.82 49.37 -4.54
N LYS A 1002 9.97 49.39 -5.24
CA LYS A 1002 10.55 48.25 -5.96
C LYS A 1002 10.66 46.97 -5.11
N ALA A 1003 10.95 47.08 -3.82
CA ALA A 1003 11.04 45.93 -2.92
C ALA A 1003 9.65 45.31 -2.65
N ALA A 1004 8.61 46.14 -2.52
CA ALA A 1004 7.24 45.65 -2.36
C ALA A 1004 6.77 44.90 -3.61
N ASN A 1005 7.08 45.43 -4.81
CA ASN A 1005 6.72 44.78 -6.07
C ASN A 1005 7.40 43.42 -6.22
N ILE A 1006 8.69 43.29 -5.85
CA ILE A 1006 9.39 41.99 -5.82
C ILE A 1006 8.73 41.00 -4.87
N VAL A 1007 8.30 41.44 -3.68
CA VAL A 1007 7.56 40.59 -2.72
C VAL A 1007 6.23 40.13 -3.32
N CYS A 1008 5.47 41.00 -4.00
CA CYS A 1008 4.24 40.62 -4.69
C CYS A 1008 4.48 39.52 -5.75
N ILE A 1009 5.52 39.63 -6.58
CA ILE A 1009 5.91 38.57 -7.54
C ILE A 1009 6.13 37.24 -6.82
N ILE A 1010 6.92 37.24 -5.73
CA ILE A 1010 7.21 36.04 -4.94
C ILE A 1010 5.93 35.42 -4.37
N PHE A 1011 4.98 36.23 -3.89
CA PHE A 1011 3.71 35.71 -3.38
C PHE A 1011 2.71 35.28 -4.48
N ILE A 1012 2.84 35.76 -5.73
CA ILE A 1012 2.15 35.16 -6.88
C ILE A 1012 2.68 33.74 -7.15
N PHE A 1013 4.01 33.52 -7.09
CA PHE A 1013 4.58 32.18 -7.15
C PHE A 1013 4.12 31.28 -5.99
N ILE A 1014 4.14 31.78 -4.75
CA ILE A 1014 3.67 31.02 -3.57
C ILE A 1014 2.18 30.67 -3.68
N TYR A 1015 1.35 31.58 -4.21
CA TYR A 1015 -0.05 31.27 -4.57
C TYR A 1015 -0.12 30.13 -5.61
N ALA A 1016 0.68 30.20 -6.68
CA ALA A 1016 0.69 29.19 -7.73
C ALA A 1016 1.19 27.80 -7.25
N THR A 1017 2.04 27.74 -6.23
CA THR A 1017 2.43 26.51 -5.52
C THR A 1017 1.36 26.05 -4.54
N GLY A 1018 0.73 26.97 -3.78
CA GLY A 1018 -0.37 26.66 -2.85
C GLY A 1018 -1.60 26.10 -3.56
N PHE A 1019 -1.91 26.60 -4.76
CA PHE A 1019 -2.92 26.01 -5.64
C PHE A 1019 -2.56 24.58 -6.05
N SER A 1020 -1.29 24.35 -6.44
CA SER A 1020 -0.80 23.06 -6.93
C SER A 1020 -0.75 21.99 -5.81
N LEU A 1021 -0.32 22.36 -4.60
CA LEU A 1021 -0.37 21.49 -3.41
C LEU A 1021 -1.80 21.24 -2.90
N GLY A 1022 -2.77 22.08 -3.26
CA GLY A 1022 -4.17 22.01 -2.84
C GLY A 1022 -5.11 21.59 -3.95
N PHE A 1023 -5.77 22.56 -4.59
CA PHE A 1023 -6.84 22.29 -5.55
C PHE A 1023 -6.38 21.71 -6.90
N GLY A 1024 -5.08 21.70 -7.21
CA GLY A 1024 -4.53 21.24 -8.50
C GLY A 1024 -4.80 19.75 -8.79
N PRO A 1025 -3.94 18.81 -8.35
CA PRO A 1025 -4.17 17.38 -8.59
C PRO A 1025 -5.24 16.79 -7.67
N THR A 1026 -5.36 17.27 -6.42
CA THR A 1026 -6.20 16.63 -5.40
C THR A 1026 -7.70 16.64 -5.74
N VAL A 1027 -8.18 17.66 -6.45
CA VAL A 1027 -9.60 17.72 -6.88
C VAL A 1027 -9.92 16.63 -7.89
N TRP A 1028 -9.05 16.40 -8.88
CA TRP A 1028 -9.22 15.33 -9.85
C TRP A 1028 -9.15 13.94 -9.20
N VAL A 1029 -8.17 13.72 -8.31
CA VAL A 1029 -8.03 12.47 -7.55
C VAL A 1029 -9.29 12.21 -6.70
N TYR A 1030 -9.68 13.16 -5.84
CA TYR A 1030 -10.85 13.03 -4.96
C TYR A 1030 -12.14 12.77 -5.74
N ASN A 1031 -12.36 13.47 -6.86
CA ASN A 1031 -13.53 13.26 -7.70
C ASN A 1031 -13.54 11.87 -8.37
N THR A 1032 -12.38 11.28 -8.67
CA THR A 1032 -12.34 9.87 -9.12
C THR A 1032 -12.58 8.87 -7.98
N GLU A 1033 -12.20 9.21 -6.74
CA GLU A 1033 -12.39 8.36 -5.56
C GLU A 1033 -13.88 8.24 -5.15
N ILE A 1034 -14.68 9.33 -5.18
CA ILE A 1034 -16.05 9.29 -4.63
C ILE A 1034 -17.13 8.59 -5.48
N PHE A 1035 -16.98 8.53 -6.80
CA PHE A 1035 -18.03 7.96 -7.66
C PHE A 1035 -17.89 6.43 -7.84
N PRO A 1036 -18.98 5.65 -7.73
CA PRO A 1036 -18.99 4.23 -8.10
C PRO A 1036 -18.61 4.02 -9.57
N THR A 1037 -17.90 2.94 -9.86
CA THR A 1037 -17.20 2.80 -11.16
C THR A 1037 -18.13 2.83 -12.38
N ALA A 1038 -19.34 2.28 -12.29
CA ALA A 1038 -20.32 2.29 -13.38
C ALA A 1038 -20.84 3.71 -13.76
N VAL A 1039 -20.69 4.71 -12.89
CA VAL A 1039 -21.14 6.09 -13.13
C VAL A 1039 -20.02 7.14 -13.06
N ARG A 1040 -18.80 6.74 -12.68
CA ARG A 1040 -17.64 7.64 -12.48
C ARG A 1040 -17.35 8.54 -13.68
N ALA A 1041 -17.43 8.02 -14.90
CA ALA A 1041 -17.26 8.79 -16.14
C ALA A 1041 -18.25 9.97 -16.22
N ARG A 1042 -19.54 9.67 -16.05
CA ARG A 1042 -20.65 10.63 -16.14
C ARG A 1042 -20.60 11.65 -14.99
N GLY A 1043 -20.32 11.17 -13.77
CA GLY A 1043 -20.17 12.02 -12.58
C GLY A 1043 -18.99 13.00 -12.68
N LEU A 1044 -17.83 12.58 -13.19
CA LEU A 1044 -16.65 13.44 -13.35
C LEU A 1044 -16.86 14.51 -14.43
N ASN A 1045 -17.50 14.15 -15.55
CA ASN A 1045 -17.86 15.10 -16.61
C ASN A 1045 -18.82 16.17 -16.08
N PHE A 1046 -19.89 15.77 -15.39
CA PHE A 1046 -20.85 16.72 -14.83
C PHE A 1046 -20.24 17.56 -13.69
N ALA A 1047 -19.36 16.99 -12.85
CA ALA A 1047 -18.62 17.76 -11.86
C ALA A 1047 -17.80 18.89 -12.49
N SER A 1048 -17.23 18.65 -13.67
CA SER A 1048 -16.40 19.62 -14.40
C SER A 1048 -17.20 20.84 -14.88
N VAL A 1049 -18.54 20.74 -15.01
CA VAL A 1049 -19.45 21.90 -15.20
C VAL A 1049 -19.24 22.94 -14.09
N GLY A 1050 -19.04 22.52 -12.84
CA GLY A 1050 -18.76 23.43 -11.71
C GLY A 1050 -17.50 24.26 -11.90
N SER A 1051 -16.43 23.66 -12.45
CA SER A 1051 -15.19 24.38 -12.78
C SER A 1051 -15.37 25.38 -13.93
N ALA A 1052 -16.22 25.07 -14.92
CA ALA A 1052 -16.53 25.97 -16.02
C ALA A 1052 -17.35 27.18 -15.55
N VAL A 1053 -18.39 26.98 -14.72
CA VAL A 1053 -19.17 28.08 -14.12
C VAL A 1053 -18.28 28.99 -13.28
N ALA A 1054 -17.46 28.44 -12.38
CA ALA A 1054 -16.56 29.24 -11.56
C ALA A 1054 -15.51 29.99 -12.39
N SER A 1055 -14.93 29.36 -13.42
CA SER A 1055 -13.97 30.02 -14.31
C SER A 1055 -14.59 31.20 -15.06
N MET A 1056 -15.80 31.03 -15.59
CA MET A 1056 -16.56 32.07 -16.28
C MET A 1056 -16.79 33.28 -15.35
N ILE A 1057 -17.30 33.04 -14.13
CA ILE A 1057 -17.54 34.08 -13.13
C ILE A 1057 -16.25 34.83 -12.76
N VAL A 1058 -15.16 34.09 -12.51
CA VAL A 1058 -13.87 34.66 -12.10
C VAL A 1058 -13.19 35.45 -13.21
N ASN A 1059 -13.22 34.96 -14.46
CA ASN A 1059 -12.61 35.64 -15.61
C ASN A 1059 -13.34 36.91 -16.03
N GLU A 1060 -14.65 37.00 -15.77
CA GLU A 1060 -15.47 38.19 -15.99
C GLU A 1060 -15.30 39.24 -14.88
N ILE A 1061 -15.30 38.80 -13.62
CA ILE A 1061 -15.15 39.70 -12.46
C ILE A 1061 -13.74 40.33 -12.43
N TRP A 1062 -12.70 39.62 -12.86
CA TRP A 1062 -11.31 40.08 -12.67
C TRP A 1062 -10.97 41.41 -13.38
N PRO A 1063 -11.23 41.63 -14.69
CA PRO A 1063 -10.90 42.89 -15.35
C PRO A 1063 -11.72 44.08 -14.84
N ILE A 1064 -12.99 43.83 -14.50
CA ILE A 1064 -13.92 44.83 -13.95
C ILE A 1064 -13.50 45.22 -12.54
N GLY A 1065 -13.14 44.24 -11.71
CA GLY A 1065 -12.59 44.45 -10.38
C GLY A 1065 -11.28 45.24 -10.43
N LEU A 1066 -10.32 44.83 -11.26
CA LEU A 1066 -9.02 45.52 -11.38
C LEU A 1066 -9.18 46.97 -11.89
N ALA A 1067 -10.27 47.30 -12.59
CA ALA A 1067 -10.61 48.66 -13.01
C ALA A 1067 -11.29 49.51 -11.92
N LYS A 1068 -12.11 48.93 -11.04
CA LYS A 1068 -12.91 49.68 -10.02
C LYS A 1068 -12.34 49.61 -8.60
N LEU A 1069 -11.57 48.58 -8.28
CA LEU A 1069 -11.11 48.22 -6.93
C LEU A 1069 -9.58 48.13 -6.83
N HIS A 1070 -8.85 48.17 -7.96
CA HIS A 1070 -7.39 48.00 -8.02
C HIS A 1070 -6.93 46.76 -7.22
N SER A 1071 -5.97 46.90 -6.30
CA SER A 1071 -5.49 45.80 -5.45
C SER A 1071 -6.53 45.22 -4.49
N LYS A 1072 -7.67 45.91 -4.24
CA LYS A 1072 -8.69 45.43 -3.30
C LYS A 1072 -9.42 44.16 -3.80
N VAL A 1073 -9.49 43.98 -5.13
CA VAL A 1073 -9.00 42.75 -5.80
C VAL A 1073 -8.91 41.49 -4.94
N TYR A 1074 -7.70 41.32 -4.47
CA TYR A 1074 -7.19 40.12 -3.84
C TYR A 1074 -7.88 39.80 -2.49
N PHE A 1075 -8.47 40.79 -1.80
CA PHE A 1075 -9.21 40.52 -0.55
C PHE A 1075 -10.50 39.73 -0.78
N ILE A 1076 -11.15 39.85 -1.95
CA ILE A 1076 -12.34 39.05 -2.29
C ILE A 1076 -11.95 37.57 -2.40
N PHE A 1077 -10.85 37.28 -3.11
CA PHE A 1077 -10.32 35.93 -3.26
C PHE A 1077 -9.72 35.39 -1.95
N MET A 1078 -9.08 36.24 -1.14
CA MET A 1078 -8.63 35.89 0.22
C MET A 1078 -9.82 35.45 1.10
N ALA A 1079 -10.87 36.27 1.18
CA ALA A 1079 -12.05 35.97 2.00
C ALA A 1079 -12.73 34.67 1.56
N MET A 1080 -12.87 34.45 0.24
CA MET A 1080 -13.45 33.22 -0.29
C MET A 1080 -12.57 31.98 -0.01
N ASN A 1081 -11.24 32.07 -0.09
CA ASN A 1081 -10.34 30.98 0.34
C ASN A 1081 -10.45 30.69 1.85
N ILE A 1082 -10.68 31.70 2.70
CA ILE A 1082 -10.92 31.51 4.14
C ILE A 1082 -12.26 30.81 4.38
N ILE A 1083 -13.32 31.20 3.66
CA ILE A 1083 -14.66 30.56 3.72
C ILE A 1083 -14.61 29.08 3.29
N TRP A 1084 -13.72 28.71 2.36
CA TRP A 1084 -13.54 27.32 1.94
C TRP A 1084 -12.95 26.41 3.01
N ILE A 1085 -12.19 26.92 3.99
CA ILE A 1085 -11.59 26.08 5.05
C ILE A 1085 -12.66 25.37 5.91
N PRO A 1086 -13.65 26.03 6.54
CA PRO A 1086 -14.70 25.35 7.29
C PRO A 1086 -15.62 24.50 6.39
N VAL A 1087 -15.85 24.90 5.13
CA VAL A 1087 -16.62 24.11 4.15
C VAL A 1087 -15.93 22.76 3.87
N LEU A 1088 -14.60 22.74 3.73
CA LEU A 1088 -13.82 21.50 3.58
C LEU A 1088 -13.90 20.61 4.82
N PHE A 1089 -13.92 21.17 6.04
CA PHE A 1089 -14.09 20.36 7.26
C PHE A 1089 -15.52 19.82 7.44
N ALA A 1090 -16.55 20.60 7.07
CA ALA A 1090 -17.95 20.23 7.27
C ALA A 1090 -18.49 19.24 6.22
N PHE A 1091 -18.09 19.38 4.95
CA PHE A 1091 -18.74 18.66 3.84
C PHE A 1091 -17.86 17.61 3.13
N PHE A 1092 -16.56 17.54 3.43
CA PHE A 1092 -15.61 16.62 2.78
C PHE A 1092 -14.95 15.69 3.81
N PRO A 1093 -15.29 14.39 3.84
CA PRO A 1093 -14.54 13.40 4.62
C PRO A 1093 -13.15 13.14 4.04
N GLU A 1094 -12.24 12.59 4.84
CA GLU A 1094 -10.90 12.20 4.36
C GLU A 1094 -10.95 10.79 3.74
N THR A 1095 -10.52 10.68 2.48
CA THR A 1095 -10.57 9.46 1.66
C THR A 1095 -9.28 8.63 1.72
N LYS A 1096 -8.19 9.20 2.25
CA LYS A 1096 -6.88 8.53 2.33
C LYS A 1096 -6.96 7.14 2.98
N GLY A 1097 -6.63 6.11 2.20
CA GLY A 1097 -6.44 4.75 2.69
C GLY A 1097 -7.73 3.96 2.97
N ARG A 1098 -8.86 4.39 2.39
CA ARG A 1098 -10.12 3.62 2.34
C ARG A 1098 -10.26 2.94 1.00
N GLU A 1099 -10.97 1.83 0.94
CA GLU A 1099 -11.24 1.16 -0.34
C GLU A 1099 -12.44 1.79 -1.05
N LEU A 1100 -12.58 1.55 -2.37
CA LEU A 1100 -13.67 2.15 -3.16
C LEU A 1100 -15.07 1.70 -2.72
N GLU A 1101 -15.14 0.64 -1.93
CA GLU A 1101 -16.37 0.03 -1.41
C GLU A 1101 -16.74 0.60 -0.03
N ASP A 1102 -15.76 1.02 0.80
CA ASP A 1102 -15.98 1.82 2.01
C ASP A 1102 -16.65 3.18 1.73
N MET A 1103 -16.56 3.66 0.48
CA MET A 1103 -17.13 4.95 0.07
C MET A 1103 -18.66 4.93 0.13
N ASP A 1104 -19.29 3.77 0.03
CA ASP A 1104 -20.74 3.62 0.19
C ASP A 1104 -21.16 3.72 1.66
N ALA A 1105 -20.30 3.35 2.61
CA ALA A 1105 -20.51 3.61 4.04
C ALA A 1105 -20.32 5.10 4.42
N LEU A 1106 -19.53 5.87 3.64
CA LEU A 1106 -19.33 7.32 3.86
C LEU A 1106 -20.40 8.21 3.20
N PHE A 1107 -20.94 7.81 2.05
CA PHE A 1107 -21.83 8.66 1.23
C PHE A 1107 -23.25 8.07 1.06
N GLY A 1108 -23.55 6.96 1.72
CA GLY A 1108 -24.81 6.21 1.62
C GLY A 1108 -24.76 5.17 0.50
N SER A 1109 -25.31 3.99 0.79
CA SER A 1109 -25.39 2.87 -0.16
C SER A 1109 -26.20 3.24 -1.39
N VAL A 1110 -25.67 2.92 -2.58
CA VAL A 1110 -26.44 2.93 -3.82
C VAL A 1110 -27.37 1.72 -3.84
N ALA A 1111 -28.66 1.93 -4.08
CA ALA A 1111 -29.62 0.86 -4.14
C ALA A 1111 -29.35 -0.03 -5.37
N LYS A 1112 -29.00 -1.30 -5.13
CA LYS A 1112 -29.35 -2.35 -6.08
C LYS A 1112 -30.86 -2.51 -6.01
N GLN A 1113 -31.56 -2.13 -7.09
CA GLN A 1113 -32.83 -2.79 -7.35
C GLN A 1113 -32.51 -4.27 -7.59
N VAL A 1114 -32.94 -5.12 -6.67
CA VAL A 1114 -33.26 -6.50 -7.02
C VAL A 1114 -34.36 -6.40 -8.07
N SER A 1115 -34.23 -7.12 -9.18
CA SER A 1115 -35.27 -7.19 -10.20
C SER A 1115 -36.30 -8.21 -9.76
N ASP A 1116 -37.53 -7.77 -9.51
CA ASP A 1116 -38.69 -8.62 -9.18
C ASP A 1116 -39.10 -9.45 -10.41
N ALA A 1117 -38.30 -10.46 -10.71
CA ALA A 1117 -38.38 -11.25 -11.95
C ALA A 1117 -37.91 -12.70 -11.78
N GLU A 1118 -37.89 -13.24 -10.55
CA GLU A 1118 -37.70 -14.68 -10.28
C GLU A 1118 -38.05 -15.04 -8.80
N ASP A 1119 -39.24 -14.67 -8.30
CA ASP A 1119 -39.87 -15.37 -7.14
C ASP A 1119 -41.37 -15.02 -6.92
N GLU A 1120 -42.28 -15.50 -7.79
CA GLU A 1120 -43.73 -15.54 -7.48
C GLU A 1120 -44.05 -16.71 -6.53
N SER A 1121 -43.50 -16.72 -5.31
CA SER A 1121 -43.64 -17.87 -4.40
C SER A 1121 -43.83 -17.57 -2.89
N ALA A 1122 -43.95 -16.30 -2.47
CA ALA A 1122 -44.21 -15.93 -1.06
C ALA A 1122 -45.34 -14.90 -0.90
N GLY A 1123 -46.31 -15.20 -0.04
CA GLY A 1123 -47.43 -14.30 0.29
C GLY A 1123 -47.10 -13.27 1.40
N PRO A 1124 -47.82 -12.15 1.49
CA PRO A 1124 -47.51 -11.07 2.42
C PRO A 1124 -48.05 -11.31 3.84
N LEU A 1125 -47.19 -11.15 4.85
CA LEU A 1125 -47.60 -10.94 6.23
C LEU A 1125 -46.79 -9.79 6.86
N LEU A 1126 -47.53 -8.73 7.19
CA LEU A 1126 -47.40 -7.76 8.29
C LEU A 1126 -45.98 -7.44 8.83
N ALA A 1127 -45.48 -6.20 8.81
CA ALA A 1127 -46.05 -4.96 9.37
C ALA A 1127 -46.06 -4.92 10.92
N ASP A 1128 -45.91 -3.70 11.46
CA ASP A 1128 -45.63 -3.35 12.86
C ASP A 1128 -44.20 -3.79 13.34
N GLU A 1129 -43.54 -3.09 14.27
CA GLU A 1129 -44.00 -2.03 15.17
C GLU A 1129 -42.90 -0.96 15.41
N GLU A 1130 -43.23 0.34 15.29
CA GLU A 1130 -42.40 1.44 15.85
C GLU A 1130 -42.81 1.68 17.30
N LEU A 1131 -42.03 1.27 18.31
CA LEU A 1131 -42.27 1.69 19.70
C LEU A 1131 -41.03 1.63 20.62
N PHE A 1132 -41.15 2.37 21.74
CA PHE A 1132 -40.23 2.47 22.88
C PHE A 1132 -38.80 2.98 22.67
N ARG A 1133 -38.74 4.32 22.55
CA ARG A 1133 -37.64 5.13 23.08
C ARG A 1133 -37.98 5.58 24.51
N ASN A 1134 -37.03 5.42 25.44
CA ASN A 1134 -37.03 5.87 26.84
C ASN A 1134 -38.06 5.25 27.82
N SER A 1135 -37.55 4.74 28.94
CA SER A 1135 -38.15 4.90 30.28
C SER A 1135 -37.04 4.88 31.35
N GLU A 1136 -37.17 5.74 32.36
CA GLU A 1136 -36.28 5.80 33.54
C GLU A 1136 -36.98 5.17 34.78
N GLU A 1137 -36.28 5.12 35.90
CA GLU A 1137 -36.66 4.41 37.12
C GLU A 1137 -37.93 4.97 37.80
N THR A 1138 -38.86 4.11 38.23
CA THR A 1138 -39.26 3.92 39.66
C THR A 1138 -40.40 2.89 39.84
N PRO A 1139 -40.52 2.21 41.01
CA PRO A 1139 -41.54 1.17 41.27
C PRO A 1139 -42.51 1.56 42.44
N PRO A 1140 -43.39 0.66 42.96
CA PRO A 1140 -44.62 0.21 42.29
C PRO A 1140 -45.88 0.20 43.21
N SER A 1141 -47.09 0.19 42.65
CA SER A 1141 -48.31 -0.16 43.43
C SER A 1141 -49.47 -0.77 42.63
N ARG A 1142 -49.78 -2.04 42.93
CA ARG A 1142 -51.13 -2.64 43.17
C ARG A 1142 -52.36 -1.87 42.61
N ALA A 1143 -53.33 -2.45 41.90
CA ALA A 1143 -53.85 -3.82 41.89
C ALA A 1143 -55.10 -3.98 40.98
N ARG A 1144 -55.41 -5.25 40.64
CA ARG A 1144 -56.75 -5.87 40.48
C ARG A 1144 -57.74 -5.46 39.36
N ASP A 1145 -58.00 -6.50 38.55
CA ASP A 1145 -59.30 -7.12 38.29
C ASP A 1145 -60.31 -6.54 37.26
N SER A 1146 -61.10 -7.50 36.76
CA SER A 1146 -62.39 -7.40 36.08
C SER A 1146 -62.48 -6.87 34.63
N ASP A 1147 -62.47 -7.85 33.73
CA ASP A 1147 -63.65 -8.26 32.95
C ASP A 1147 -64.27 -7.33 31.87
N ARG A 1148 -64.50 -7.99 30.72
CA ARG A 1148 -65.71 -8.00 29.87
C ARG A 1148 -65.81 -7.16 28.59
N ASP A 1149 -66.30 -7.91 27.61
CA ASP A 1149 -67.38 -7.60 26.67
C ASP A 1149 -67.26 -6.29 25.87
N LEU A 1150 -67.02 -6.28 24.57
CA LEU A 1150 -67.52 -7.08 23.44
C LEU A 1150 -68.19 -6.11 22.47
N SER A 1151 -67.76 -6.22 21.21
CA SER A 1151 -68.62 -6.20 20.04
C SER A 1151 -68.99 -4.87 19.35
N LEU A 1152 -69.01 -4.98 18.02
CA LEU A 1152 -69.82 -4.25 17.05
C LEU A 1152 -69.43 -2.80 16.67
N ILE A 1153 -68.70 -2.72 15.55
CA ILE A 1153 -69.06 -1.96 14.34
C ILE A 1153 -69.43 -0.48 14.57
N GLN A 1154 -68.51 0.41 14.22
CA GLN A 1154 -68.52 0.99 12.86
C GLN A 1154 -67.11 1.36 12.37
#